data_AF-U5HJJ3-F1
#
_entry.id   AF-U5HJJ3-F1
#
_cell.length_a   1.000
_cell.length_b   1.000
_cell.length_c   1.000
_cell.angle_alpha   90.00
_cell.angle_beta   90.00
_cell.angle_gamma   90.00
#
_symmetry.space_group_name_H-M   'P 1'
#
loop_
_entity.id
_entity.type
_entity.pdbx_description
1 polymer ?
#
loop_
_entity_poly.entity_id
_entity_poly.type
_entity_poly.pdbx_seq_one_letter_code
_entity_poly.pdbx_strand_id
1 'polypeptide(L)'
;MKKKRGGRPRPSLPSPPSKRPFQACWPTDVEAPRCAFDHERLKQPDSPSWAPPSPAPSRSPRSPPRTGAPSPESPAGNSPARDRADQVLISAPLDSETDRIFLEDELIPRIVMCDPSDLMYSVFDVNRARFREWEQNVQVRHGRATLVNDFKRDCRRSANQTKADWVISLARFAMVGGRQQSLTLAHALQRPRWNCEEGAEIPQAHHFFTCCERSASASEGFAAHGMLVPIHFRVGSHVEALGDGTPSPLVEVVLDAAQMLTQPARLFVPGLAIAETTAHLVVIDHEVCRIATISDCWGEGFGELGVVVAMLSGLDVYSAGLCPLFRYECAGNIGFKAVSLITWYLRPPELEDDVPLSGRTVEFIDEEPVKLINSAAANGGSIFSRSTVVFQLTRPSLMGPDTSSTSDPPHSFVLKIQHTRHECVGHEANVLRMIDERCVSAASPEVSDLIFSHINRLEHAKSFNLHCSQMNDSDFSLVKRRDSHRQVRRRKLDLVILRNPTPLPTQVDCGQDRSRPVEDAYLVFDQLLTLLPILYDLGIHHRDLSPGNILHHRGQLVLVDWDTGIVAPPGEPVPIGAADGTGSVRVTLATTPYEVIAWFLMKPWIELPTHILANDLESATYWFLTVLRSFRVQSWETAACRAWAALKLPPHPQPCLEFLACARLDLWGNADTDLSRRIAFLKAVRDLCPAEGQVVDMFTRILPLWRDIPNVHQLTKERMATMQGKMRDILALQPRSD
;
A
#
# COMPACT_ATOMS: atom_id res chain seq x y z
N MET A 1 44.95 50.20 41.99
CA MET A 1 45.63 50.03 43.29
C MET A 1 46.08 48.58 43.46
N LYS A 2 47.37 48.38 43.83
CA LYS A 2 48.02 47.26 44.55
C LYS A 2 47.81 45.77 44.14
N LYS A 3 48.89 45.17 43.59
CA LYS A 3 49.68 43.95 43.98
C LYS A 3 48.97 42.91 44.90
N LYS A 4 49.13 41.57 44.78
CA LYS A 4 50.38 40.76 44.60
C LYS A 4 50.06 39.23 44.48
N ARG A 5 50.83 38.54 43.62
CA ARG A 5 51.45 37.18 43.68
C ARG A 5 50.78 35.96 44.35
N GLY A 6 50.77 34.84 43.61
CA GLY A 6 51.44 33.59 44.03
C GLY A 6 50.68 32.26 43.85
N GLY A 7 51.19 31.33 43.02
CA GLY A 7 50.78 29.91 43.04
C GLY A 7 51.26 29.11 41.81
N ARG A 8 52.05 28.05 42.02
CA ARG A 8 52.73 27.18 41.03
C ARG A 8 51.79 26.46 40.03
N PRO A 9 52.25 26.08 38.82
CA PRO A 9 51.53 25.21 37.91
C PRO A 9 51.60 23.73 38.35
N ARG A 10 50.46 23.04 38.37
CA ARG A 10 50.37 21.57 38.45
C ARG A 10 50.62 20.96 37.05
N PRO A 11 51.19 19.74 36.97
CA PRO A 11 51.51 19.08 35.70
C PRO A 11 50.23 18.70 34.93
N SER A 12 50.29 18.84 33.61
CA SER A 12 49.27 18.38 32.66
C SER A 12 49.11 16.87 32.71
N LEU A 13 47.92 16.41 33.06
CA LEU A 13 47.47 15.03 32.88
C LEU A 13 47.33 14.70 31.39
N PRO A 14 47.58 13.45 30.98
CA PRO A 14 47.61 13.04 29.58
C PRO A 14 46.24 13.19 28.93
N SER A 15 46.26 13.67 27.68
CA SER A 15 45.08 13.78 26.82
C SER A 15 44.37 12.42 26.71
N PRO A 16 43.04 12.36 26.84
CA PRO A 16 42.31 11.12 26.62
C PRO A 16 42.42 10.70 25.15
N PRO A 17 42.43 9.39 24.84
CA PRO A 17 42.61 8.91 23.48
C PRO A 17 41.47 9.41 22.59
N SER A 18 41.88 9.88 21.41
CA SER A 18 41.05 10.18 20.25
C SER A 18 39.90 9.16 20.13
N LYS A 19 38.66 9.64 20.33
CA LYS A 19 37.46 8.93 19.90
C LYS A 19 37.48 8.90 18.38
N ARG A 20 38.08 7.85 17.80
CA ARG A 20 37.73 7.44 16.44
C ARG A 20 36.23 7.16 16.43
N PRO A 21 35.43 7.75 15.52
CA PRO A 21 34.10 7.24 15.29
C PRO A 21 34.29 5.84 14.72
N PHE A 22 33.87 4.82 15.46
CA PHE A 22 33.60 3.51 14.89
C PHE A 22 32.43 3.72 13.92
N GLN A 23 32.74 3.91 12.65
CA GLN A 23 31.81 3.70 11.56
C GLN A 23 31.66 2.17 11.47
N ALA A 24 30.75 1.62 12.26
CA ALA A 24 30.27 0.27 12.00
C ALA A 24 29.53 0.34 10.67
N CYS A 25 30.15 -0.19 9.61
CA CYS A 25 29.46 -0.49 8.36
C CYS A 25 28.45 -1.59 8.70
N TRP A 26 27.19 -1.20 8.87
CA TRP A 26 26.08 -2.13 8.96
C TRP A 26 25.89 -2.80 7.58
N PRO A 27 25.37 -4.03 7.51
CA PRO A 27 25.26 -4.75 6.25
C PRO A 27 24.06 -4.21 5.44
N THR A 28 24.14 -2.97 4.98
CA THR A 28 23.36 -2.51 3.82
C THR A 28 23.96 -3.03 2.50
N ASP A 29 25.17 -3.59 2.55
CA ASP A 29 25.85 -4.32 1.46
C ASP A 29 25.40 -5.80 1.37
N VAL A 30 24.12 -6.09 1.64
CA VAL A 30 23.55 -7.40 1.31
C VAL A 30 22.98 -7.30 -0.10
N GLU A 31 23.48 -8.13 -1.01
CA GLU A 31 22.95 -8.22 -2.37
C GLU A 31 21.50 -8.68 -2.34
N ALA A 32 20.65 -8.05 -3.17
CA ALA A 32 19.27 -8.46 -3.30
C ALA A 32 19.19 -9.91 -3.87
N PRO A 33 18.30 -10.76 -3.35
CA PRO A 33 18.22 -12.16 -3.74
C PRO A 33 17.77 -12.32 -5.20
N ARG A 34 18.67 -12.78 -6.08
CA ARG A 34 18.44 -12.85 -7.54
C ARG A 34 17.20 -13.68 -7.95
N CYS A 35 16.75 -14.65 -7.15
CA CYS A 35 15.64 -15.56 -7.48
C CYS A 35 14.33 -15.26 -6.72
N ALA A 36 14.17 -14.07 -6.14
CA ALA A 36 13.02 -13.76 -5.27
C ALA A 36 11.63 -13.90 -5.93
N PHE A 37 11.58 -13.86 -7.27
CA PHE A 37 10.35 -13.93 -8.06
C PHE A 37 10.34 -15.09 -9.07
N ASP A 38 11.27 -16.05 -8.97
CA ASP A 38 11.46 -17.12 -9.97
C ASP A 38 11.00 -18.50 -9.48
N HIS A 39 10.17 -18.56 -8.44
CA HIS A 39 9.67 -19.83 -7.92
C HIS A 39 8.59 -20.46 -8.81
N GLU A 40 8.97 -20.99 -9.97
CA GLU A 40 8.46 -22.30 -10.34
C GLU A 40 9.09 -23.29 -9.37
N ARG A 41 8.40 -23.55 -8.26
CA ARG A 41 8.85 -24.50 -7.23
C ARG A 41 9.17 -25.81 -7.93
N LEU A 42 10.43 -26.24 -7.85
CA LEU A 42 10.88 -27.58 -8.23
C LEU A 42 9.81 -28.58 -7.76
N LYS A 43 9.14 -29.23 -8.72
CA LYS A 43 8.37 -30.44 -8.45
C LYS A 43 9.26 -31.33 -7.58
N GLN A 44 8.71 -31.84 -6.48
CA GLN A 44 9.38 -32.88 -5.71
C GLN A 44 9.98 -33.91 -6.67
N PRO A 45 11.21 -34.39 -6.46
CA PRO A 45 11.63 -35.60 -7.16
C PRO A 45 10.63 -36.68 -6.77
N ASP A 46 9.93 -37.22 -7.76
CA ASP A 46 9.04 -38.36 -7.60
C ASP A 46 9.76 -39.44 -6.78
N SER A 47 9.06 -39.96 -5.77
CA SER A 47 9.43 -41.15 -5.02
C SER A 47 9.97 -42.23 -5.97
N PRO A 48 11.03 -42.98 -5.62
CA PRO A 48 11.63 -43.93 -6.54
C PRO A 48 10.59 -44.95 -7.01
N SER A 49 10.39 -44.99 -8.33
CA SER A 49 9.45 -45.89 -8.99
C SER A 49 9.85 -47.33 -8.71
N TRP A 50 9.01 -48.03 -7.94
CA TRP A 50 9.13 -49.48 -7.81
C TRP A 50 8.52 -50.12 -9.06
N ALA A 51 9.37 -50.72 -9.89
CA ALA A 51 8.96 -51.46 -11.07
C ALA A 51 8.45 -52.86 -10.67
N PRO A 52 7.26 -53.31 -11.13
CA PRO A 52 6.80 -54.67 -10.89
C PRO A 52 7.38 -55.62 -11.95
N PRO A 53 7.73 -56.88 -11.60
CA PRO A 53 8.13 -57.87 -12.60
C PRO A 53 6.90 -58.40 -13.35
N SER A 54 7.03 -58.60 -14.67
CA SER A 54 6.00 -59.14 -15.58
C SER A 54 5.96 -60.70 -15.57
N PRO A 55 5.07 -61.39 -16.32
CA PRO A 55 4.06 -62.27 -15.71
C PRO A 55 4.16 -63.75 -16.13
N ALA A 56 3.57 -64.65 -15.34
CA ALA A 56 3.19 -66.01 -15.80
C ALA A 56 2.04 -66.59 -14.93
N PRO A 57 1.24 -67.54 -15.45
CA PRO A 57 -0.22 -67.40 -15.42
C PRO A 57 -1.01 -68.41 -14.57
N SER A 58 -2.27 -68.02 -14.33
CA SER A 58 -3.48 -68.86 -14.20
C SER A 58 -3.74 -69.63 -12.89
N ARG A 59 -4.81 -69.23 -12.19
CA ARG A 59 -6.11 -69.95 -12.09
C ARG A 59 -6.90 -69.42 -10.89
N SER A 60 -8.09 -68.89 -11.16
CA SER A 60 -9.16 -68.66 -10.16
C SER A 60 -9.79 -70.00 -9.74
N PRO A 61 -10.52 -70.09 -8.60
CA PRO A 61 -11.90 -69.59 -8.54
C PRO A 61 -12.41 -69.00 -7.20
N ARG A 62 -13.23 -67.95 -7.36
CA ARG A 62 -14.48 -67.51 -6.65
C ARG A 62 -14.63 -67.63 -5.12
N SER A 63 -14.98 -66.50 -4.49
CA SER A 63 -15.93 -66.32 -3.37
C SER A 63 -16.36 -64.83 -3.23
N PRO A 64 -17.50 -64.50 -2.58
CA PRO A 64 -18.50 -63.49 -3.01
C PRO A 64 -18.36 -62.08 -2.34
N PRO A 65 -19.22 -61.08 -2.64
CA PRO A 65 -18.89 -59.66 -2.54
C PRO A 65 -18.97 -59.13 -1.10
N ARG A 66 -17.90 -58.46 -0.66
CA ARG A 66 -17.90 -57.65 0.57
C ARG A 66 -18.10 -56.19 0.20
N THR A 67 -19.30 -55.70 0.58
CA THR A 67 -19.61 -54.35 1.06
C THR A 67 -18.47 -53.34 0.95
N GLY A 68 -18.65 -52.33 0.09
CA GLY A 68 -17.79 -51.16 0.03
C GLY A 68 -17.77 -50.44 1.38
N ALA A 69 -16.62 -50.49 2.02
CA ALA A 69 -16.25 -49.51 3.04
C ALA A 69 -15.88 -48.21 2.29
N PRO A 70 -16.46 -47.05 2.64
CA PRO A 70 -15.96 -45.78 2.14
C PRO A 70 -14.52 -45.60 2.63
N SER A 71 -13.60 -45.33 1.71
CA SER A 71 -12.32 -44.72 2.06
C SER A 71 -12.59 -43.44 2.85
N PRO A 72 -11.85 -43.15 3.94
CA PRO A 72 -12.07 -41.92 4.68
C PRO A 72 -11.63 -40.73 3.83
N GLU A 73 -12.60 -40.07 3.19
CA GLU A 73 -12.52 -38.64 2.95
C GLU A 73 -12.20 -38.00 4.30
N SER A 74 -10.98 -37.49 4.45
CA SER A 74 -10.64 -36.66 5.60
C SER A 74 -11.52 -35.41 5.52
N PRO A 75 -12.40 -35.16 6.50
CA PRO A 75 -13.12 -33.90 6.55
C PRO A 75 -12.08 -32.84 6.87
N ALA A 76 -11.91 -31.85 5.99
CA ALA A 76 -11.24 -30.59 6.30
C ALA A 76 -12.09 -29.83 7.34
N GLY A 77 -12.04 -30.31 8.59
CA GLY A 77 -12.72 -29.74 9.75
C GLY A 77 -11.74 -28.90 10.56
N ASN A 78 -12.22 -27.73 11.00
CA ASN A 78 -11.56 -26.76 11.88
C ASN A 78 -10.53 -27.37 12.84
N SER A 79 -9.29 -26.91 12.75
CA SER A 79 -8.24 -27.24 13.72
C SER A 79 -8.53 -26.54 15.06
N PRO A 80 -8.43 -27.23 16.21
CA PRO A 80 -8.55 -26.62 17.54
C PRO A 80 -7.59 -25.46 17.78
N ALA A 81 -6.44 -25.43 17.08
CA ALA A 81 -5.49 -24.34 17.15
C ALA A 81 -6.00 -23.08 16.44
N ARG A 82 -6.75 -23.25 15.34
CA ARG A 82 -7.39 -22.14 14.62
C ARG A 82 -8.53 -21.55 15.45
N ASP A 83 -9.39 -22.39 16.03
CA ASP A 83 -10.50 -21.93 16.86
C ASP A 83 -10.00 -21.12 18.08
N ARG A 84 -8.86 -21.51 18.66
CA ARG A 84 -8.20 -20.75 19.74
C ARG A 84 -7.64 -19.41 19.26
N ALA A 85 -6.97 -19.37 18.11
CA ALA A 85 -6.44 -18.12 17.54
C ALA A 85 -7.59 -17.15 17.19
N ASP A 86 -8.63 -17.65 16.53
CA ASP A 86 -9.84 -16.88 16.21
C ASP A 86 -10.50 -16.36 17.49
N GLN A 87 -10.64 -17.20 18.53
CA GLN A 87 -11.21 -16.77 19.82
C GLN A 87 -10.38 -15.66 20.48
N VAL A 88 -9.04 -15.74 20.46
CA VAL A 88 -8.16 -14.71 21.01
C VAL A 88 -8.28 -13.39 20.25
N LEU A 89 -8.45 -13.44 18.92
CA LEU A 89 -8.57 -12.24 18.09
C LEU A 89 -9.97 -11.60 18.19
N ILE A 90 -11.04 -12.38 18.24
CA ILE A 90 -12.42 -11.89 18.36
C ILE A 90 -12.69 -11.33 19.76
N SER A 91 -12.16 -11.97 20.80
CA SER A 91 -12.43 -11.59 22.19
C SER A 91 -11.49 -10.48 22.69
N ALA A 92 -10.72 -9.86 21.80
CA ALA A 92 -9.75 -8.84 22.16
C ALA A 92 -10.46 -7.57 22.66
N PRO A 93 -10.14 -7.06 23.86
CA PRO A 93 -10.64 -5.77 24.32
C PRO A 93 -9.97 -4.66 23.51
N LEU A 94 -10.65 -4.17 22.48
CA LEU A 94 -10.16 -3.09 21.61
C LEU A 94 -11.03 -1.85 21.77
N ASP A 95 -10.38 -0.70 21.99
CA ASP A 95 -11.06 0.59 22.09
C ASP A 95 -11.40 1.18 20.70
N SER A 96 -10.70 0.73 19.65
CA SER A 96 -10.88 1.17 18.26
C SER A 96 -11.84 0.26 17.49
N GLU A 97 -12.98 0.82 17.07
CA GLU A 97 -13.93 0.15 16.17
C GLU A 97 -13.27 -0.25 14.84
N THR A 98 -12.33 0.56 14.34
CA THR A 98 -11.60 0.29 13.10
C THR A 98 -10.73 -0.96 13.22
N ASP A 99 -10.02 -1.11 14.35
CA ASP A 99 -9.17 -2.27 14.60
C ASP A 99 -10.01 -3.54 14.75
N ARG A 100 -11.17 -3.45 15.41
CA ARG A 100 -12.12 -4.56 15.52
C ARG A 100 -12.65 -4.99 14.16
N ILE A 101 -13.12 -4.04 13.34
CA ILE A 101 -13.59 -4.31 11.97
C ILE A 101 -12.46 -4.95 11.16
N PHE A 102 -11.24 -4.42 11.25
CA PHE A 102 -10.10 -5.02 10.55
C PHE A 102 -9.86 -6.48 10.94
N LEU A 103 -9.84 -6.80 12.25
CA LEU A 103 -9.63 -8.17 12.71
C LEU A 103 -10.76 -9.11 12.29
N GLU A 104 -12.01 -8.72 12.55
CA GLU A 104 -13.20 -9.54 12.29
C GLU A 104 -13.48 -9.71 10.80
N ASP A 105 -13.45 -8.60 10.06
CA ASP A 105 -13.94 -8.58 8.69
C ASP A 105 -12.87 -8.88 7.65
N GLU A 106 -11.62 -8.54 7.95
CA GLU A 106 -10.53 -8.64 6.99
C GLU A 106 -9.54 -9.73 7.35
N LEU A 107 -8.99 -9.71 8.56
CA LEU A 107 -7.89 -10.59 8.93
C LEU A 107 -8.34 -12.02 9.22
N ILE A 108 -9.31 -12.24 10.10
CA ILE A 108 -9.74 -13.58 10.53
C ILE A 108 -10.13 -14.48 9.34
N PRO A 109 -10.87 -13.98 8.33
CA PRO A 109 -11.14 -14.75 7.12
C PRO A 109 -9.90 -15.17 6.34
N ARG A 110 -8.72 -14.61 6.65
CA ARG A 110 -7.43 -14.79 5.95
C ARG A 110 -6.37 -15.50 6.79
N ILE A 111 -6.72 -16.01 7.97
CA ILE A 111 -5.78 -16.72 8.83
C ILE A 111 -5.53 -18.14 8.32
N VAL A 112 -4.26 -18.52 8.28
CA VAL A 112 -3.80 -19.88 8.01
C VAL A 112 -2.90 -20.37 9.13
N MET A 113 -3.23 -21.51 9.70
CA MET A 113 -2.38 -22.15 10.70
C MET A 113 -1.28 -22.98 10.02
N CYS A 114 -0.04 -22.83 10.48
CA CYS A 114 1.12 -23.53 9.93
C CYS A 114 1.92 -24.25 11.02
N ASP A 115 2.68 -25.26 10.63
CA ASP A 115 3.76 -25.80 11.45
C ASP A 115 4.96 -24.82 11.46
N PRO A 116 5.67 -24.65 12.59
CA PRO A 116 6.83 -23.76 12.65
C PRO A 116 7.89 -24.10 11.58
N SER A 117 8.22 -25.37 11.36
CA SER A 117 9.22 -25.78 10.38
C SER A 117 8.77 -25.53 8.93
N ASP A 118 7.47 -25.64 8.65
CA ASP A 118 6.89 -25.33 7.35
C ASP A 118 6.90 -23.83 7.06
N LEU A 119 6.58 -23.00 8.07
CA LEU A 119 6.63 -21.55 7.95
C LEU A 119 8.07 -21.07 7.78
N MET A 120 9.01 -21.65 8.52
CA MET A 120 10.44 -21.37 8.40
C MET A 120 11.02 -21.74 7.04
N TYR A 121 10.60 -22.87 6.48
CA TYR A 121 10.96 -23.27 5.13
C TYR A 121 10.37 -22.35 4.06
N SER A 122 9.08 -22.04 4.16
CA SER A 122 8.37 -21.31 3.10
C SER A 122 8.76 -19.84 2.99
N VAL A 123 9.00 -19.16 4.11
CA VAL A 123 9.26 -17.71 4.13
C VAL A 123 10.74 -17.38 4.26
N PHE A 124 11.49 -18.16 5.03
CA PHE A 124 12.89 -17.87 5.36
C PHE A 124 13.90 -18.85 4.76
N ASP A 125 13.45 -19.72 3.85
CA ASP A 125 14.26 -20.73 3.14
C ASP A 125 15.08 -21.63 4.07
N VAL A 126 14.54 -21.93 5.27
CA VAL A 126 15.19 -22.85 6.22
C VAL A 126 14.73 -24.27 5.94
N ASN A 127 15.64 -25.10 5.44
CA ASN A 127 15.36 -26.52 5.22
C ASN A 127 14.80 -27.19 6.49
N ARG A 128 13.69 -27.93 6.35
CA ARG A 128 12.98 -28.57 7.48
C ARG A 128 13.85 -29.53 8.29
N ALA A 129 14.73 -30.29 7.63
CA ALA A 129 15.63 -31.21 8.32
C ALA A 129 16.67 -30.45 9.15
N ARG A 130 17.22 -29.35 8.62
CA ARG A 130 18.14 -28.47 9.35
C ARG A 130 17.44 -27.77 10.52
N PHE A 131 16.20 -27.33 10.33
CA PHE A 131 15.40 -26.75 11.41
C PHE A 131 15.27 -27.71 12.60
N ARG A 132 14.87 -28.97 12.34
CA ARG A 132 14.75 -30.01 13.37
C ARG A 132 16.08 -30.35 14.03
N GLU A 133 17.17 -30.38 13.27
CA GLU A 133 18.51 -30.59 13.82
C GLU A 133 18.88 -29.46 14.80
N TRP A 134 18.62 -28.21 14.45
CA TRP A 134 18.88 -27.06 15.32
C TRP A 134 17.99 -27.05 16.55
N GLU A 135 16.70 -27.35 16.38
CA GLU A 135 15.73 -27.46 17.47
C GLU A 135 16.23 -28.46 18.53
N GLN A 136 16.60 -29.68 18.11
CA GLN A 136 17.14 -30.71 19.00
C GLN A 136 18.42 -30.26 19.71
N ASN A 137 19.32 -29.62 18.96
CA ASN A 137 20.57 -29.09 19.50
C ASN A 137 20.34 -27.99 20.54
N VAL A 138 19.33 -27.13 20.37
CA VAL A 138 18.97 -26.08 21.33
C VAL A 138 18.27 -26.70 22.55
N GLN A 139 17.40 -27.69 22.34
CA GLN A 139 16.63 -28.35 23.39
C GLN A 139 17.52 -29.03 24.45
N VAL A 140 18.66 -29.60 24.03
CA VAL A 140 19.58 -30.32 24.94
C VAL A 140 20.59 -29.40 25.66
N ARG A 141 20.67 -28.11 25.31
CA ARG A 141 21.64 -27.18 25.92
C ARG A 141 21.27 -26.83 27.37
N HIS A 142 22.28 -26.73 28.22
CA HIS A 142 22.12 -26.28 29.61
C HIS A 142 22.03 -24.76 29.70
N GLY A 143 21.07 -24.22 30.44
CA GLY A 143 20.90 -22.76 30.64
C GLY A 143 19.47 -22.24 30.49
N ARG A 144 18.52 -23.08 30.06
CA ARG A 144 17.10 -22.75 29.90
C ARG A 144 16.48 -22.06 31.12
N ALA A 145 16.77 -22.54 32.33
CA ALA A 145 16.19 -21.98 33.55
C ALA A 145 16.54 -20.49 33.75
N THR A 146 17.74 -20.07 33.38
CA THR A 146 18.17 -18.67 33.44
C THR A 146 17.36 -17.81 32.47
N LEU A 147 17.15 -18.29 31.24
CA LEU A 147 16.39 -17.58 30.20
C LEU A 147 14.90 -17.44 30.58
N VAL A 148 14.31 -18.47 31.18
CA VAL A 148 12.94 -18.40 31.72
C VAL A 148 12.83 -17.35 32.83
N ASN A 149 13.85 -17.23 33.67
CA ASN A 149 13.89 -16.20 34.72
C ASN A 149 14.10 -14.79 34.15
N ASP A 150 14.88 -14.63 33.08
CA ASP A 150 15.02 -13.36 32.36
C ASP A 150 13.68 -12.97 31.73
N PHE A 151 12.99 -13.90 31.08
CA PHE A 151 11.66 -13.67 30.50
C PHE A 151 10.64 -13.21 31.55
N LYS A 152 10.49 -13.98 32.65
CA LYS A 152 9.58 -13.63 33.74
C LYS A 152 9.93 -12.28 34.39
N ARG A 153 11.22 -11.94 34.46
CA ARG A 153 11.68 -10.66 34.99
C ARG A 153 11.27 -9.53 34.06
N ASP A 154 11.47 -9.70 32.76
CA ASP A 154 11.10 -8.71 31.75
C ASP A 154 9.58 -8.50 31.71
N CYS A 155 8.77 -9.56 31.73
CA CYS A 155 7.30 -9.43 31.79
C CYS A 155 6.77 -8.70 33.03
N ARG A 156 7.56 -8.60 34.11
CA ARG A 156 7.19 -7.94 35.37
C ARG A 156 7.73 -6.52 35.49
N ARG A 157 8.54 -6.04 34.53
CA ARG A 157 9.01 -4.65 34.55
C ARG A 157 7.88 -3.73 34.06
N SER A 158 8.02 -2.43 34.31
CA SER A 158 7.01 -1.43 33.94
C SER A 158 6.81 -1.34 32.42
N ALA A 159 5.64 -0.86 31.99
CA ALA A 159 5.28 -0.68 30.58
C ALA A 159 6.20 0.27 29.79
N ASN A 160 7.09 1.01 30.46
CA ASN A 160 8.11 1.88 29.83
C ASN A 160 9.46 1.15 29.62
N GLN A 161 9.47 -0.18 29.62
CA GLN A 161 10.68 -0.97 29.49
C GLN A 161 11.28 -0.84 28.09
N THR A 162 12.58 -0.52 28.05
CA THR A 162 13.33 -0.26 26.81
C THR A 162 14.24 -1.40 26.38
N LYS A 163 14.23 -2.51 27.12
CA LYS A 163 15.13 -3.67 26.95
C LYS A 163 14.36 -4.96 27.17
N ALA A 164 14.52 -5.97 26.32
CA ALA A 164 14.14 -7.34 26.64
C ALA A 164 15.41 -8.22 26.65
N ASP A 165 15.93 -8.47 27.85
CA ASP A 165 17.18 -9.20 28.07
C ASP A 165 17.02 -10.67 27.63
N TRP A 166 15.81 -11.23 27.78
CA TRP A 166 15.50 -12.60 27.39
C TRP A 166 15.68 -12.84 25.88
N VAL A 167 15.27 -11.89 25.03
CA VAL A 167 15.34 -12.02 23.56
C VAL A 167 16.78 -12.14 23.09
N ILE A 168 17.63 -11.22 23.53
CA ILE A 168 19.05 -11.17 23.13
C ILE A 168 19.78 -12.41 23.66
N SER A 169 19.50 -12.79 24.91
CA SER A 169 20.14 -13.93 25.55
C SER A 169 19.71 -15.25 24.91
N LEU A 170 18.42 -15.40 24.57
CA LEU A 170 17.89 -16.58 23.90
C LEU A 170 18.43 -16.70 22.47
N ALA A 171 18.44 -15.60 21.72
CA ALA A 171 19.01 -15.59 20.37
C ALA A 171 20.48 -16.03 20.40
N ARG A 172 21.30 -15.52 21.34
CA ARG A 172 22.70 -15.95 21.52
C ARG A 172 22.81 -17.41 21.95
N PHE A 173 21.94 -17.84 22.86
CA PHE A 173 21.89 -19.20 23.36
C PHE A 173 21.57 -20.20 22.25
N ALA A 174 20.70 -19.84 21.31
CA ALA A 174 20.23 -20.70 20.23
C ALA A 174 21.04 -20.58 18.94
N MET A 175 22.14 -19.81 18.92
CA MET A 175 23.01 -19.71 17.75
C MET A 175 23.55 -21.09 17.36
N VAL A 176 23.29 -21.49 16.11
CA VAL A 176 23.84 -22.67 15.45
C VAL A 176 24.28 -22.27 14.04
N GLY A 177 25.46 -22.70 13.58
CA GLY A 177 25.89 -22.51 12.19
C GLY A 177 26.55 -21.16 11.83
N GLY A 178 27.01 -20.36 12.81
CA GLY A 178 27.89 -19.20 12.56
C GLY A 178 27.21 -17.93 12.03
N ARG A 179 25.89 -17.93 11.84
CA ARG A 179 25.11 -16.74 11.45
C ARG A 179 25.14 -15.73 12.60
N GLN A 180 25.74 -14.55 12.44
CA GLN A 180 25.83 -13.54 13.52
C GLN A 180 24.50 -12.78 13.68
N GLN A 181 24.23 -12.29 14.90
CA GLN A 181 23.12 -11.37 15.15
C GLN A 181 23.35 -10.09 14.35
N SER A 182 22.49 -9.82 13.37
CA SER A 182 22.53 -8.61 12.53
C SER A 182 21.58 -7.54 13.05
N LEU A 183 20.53 -7.93 13.77
CA LEU A 183 19.50 -7.03 14.26
C LEU A 183 19.63 -6.78 15.77
N THR A 184 19.35 -5.55 16.17
CA THR A 184 19.25 -5.12 17.54
C THR A 184 17.79 -5.06 17.96
N LEU A 185 17.54 -5.23 19.26
CA LEU A 185 16.21 -5.04 19.82
C LEU A 185 16.03 -3.57 20.21
N ALA A 186 14.97 -2.94 19.71
CA ALA A 186 14.58 -1.59 20.06
C ALA A 186 13.14 -1.55 20.61
N HIS A 187 12.72 -0.37 21.04
CA HIS A 187 11.37 -0.09 21.51
C HIS A 187 10.86 1.20 20.87
N ALA A 188 9.54 1.32 20.72
CA ALA A 188 8.87 2.54 20.26
C ALA A 188 7.61 2.79 21.06
N LEU A 189 7.24 4.07 21.14
CA LEU A 189 5.99 4.53 21.74
C LEU A 189 4.89 4.55 20.67
N GLN A 190 3.80 3.82 20.90
CA GLN A 190 2.66 3.77 20.02
C GLN A 190 1.89 5.11 20.06
N ARG A 191 1.48 5.63 18.90
CA ARG A 191 0.38 6.63 18.83
C ARG A 191 -0.95 5.90 18.67
N PRO A 192 -2.08 6.53 19.05
CA PRO A 192 -3.42 5.99 18.78
C PRO A 192 -3.54 5.60 17.30
N ARG A 193 -3.94 4.35 17.06
CA ARG A 193 -4.05 3.79 15.71
C ARG A 193 -5.34 4.31 15.06
N TRP A 194 -5.21 4.91 13.88
CA TRP A 194 -6.28 5.28 12.95
C TRP A 194 -7.38 6.23 13.51
N ASN A 195 -7.35 7.50 13.08
CA ASN A 195 -8.42 8.50 13.27
C ASN A 195 -9.02 8.61 14.69
N CYS A 196 -8.20 8.58 15.74
CA CYS A 196 -8.64 9.15 17.02
C CYS A 196 -8.44 10.66 16.97
N GLU A 197 -9.53 11.41 17.20
CA GLU A 197 -9.42 12.82 17.58
C GLU A 197 -8.44 12.95 18.76
N GLU A 198 -7.71 14.06 18.81
CA GLU A 198 -6.65 14.37 19.78
C GLU A 198 -7.16 14.24 21.24
N GLY A 199 -7.14 13.01 21.76
CA GLY A 199 -7.36 12.65 23.15
C GLY A 199 -6.09 12.07 23.73
N ALA A 200 -5.69 12.58 24.89
CA ALA A 200 -4.45 12.23 25.57
C ALA A 200 -4.46 10.78 26.10
N GLU A 201 -4.13 9.81 25.25
CA GLU A 201 -3.78 8.46 25.68
C GLU A 201 -2.29 8.32 25.99
N ILE A 202 -1.98 7.53 27.01
CA ILE A 202 -0.61 7.22 27.43
C ILE A 202 -0.02 6.27 26.38
N PRO A 203 1.12 6.60 25.73
CA PRO A 203 1.70 5.75 24.70
C PRO A 203 2.17 4.41 25.27
N GLN A 204 1.71 3.30 24.71
CA GLN A 204 2.22 1.95 25.03
C GLN A 204 3.57 1.72 24.33
N ALA A 205 4.53 1.11 25.04
CA ALA A 205 5.82 0.76 24.45
C ALA A 205 5.80 -0.65 23.87
N HIS A 206 6.22 -0.80 22.61
CA HIS A 206 6.32 -2.10 21.94
C HIS A 206 7.75 -2.38 21.48
N HIS A 207 8.13 -3.66 21.50
CA HIS A 207 9.48 -4.10 21.14
C HIS A 207 9.53 -4.52 19.68
N PHE A 208 10.66 -4.31 19.02
CA PHE A 208 10.87 -4.80 17.67
C PHE A 208 12.35 -5.04 17.38
N PHE A 209 12.65 -5.97 16.47
CA PHE A 209 13.98 -6.03 15.85
C PHE A 209 14.14 -4.90 14.83
N THR A 210 15.31 -4.29 14.83
CA THR A 210 15.74 -3.21 13.93
C THR A 210 17.21 -3.36 13.58
N CYS A 211 17.67 -2.72 12.51
CA CYS A 211 19.10 -2.58 12.25
C CYS A 211 19.67 -1.24 12.76
N CYS A 212 18.84 -0.37 13.35
CA CYS A 212 19.26 0.96 13.77
C CYS A 212 19.85 0.95 15.19
N GLU A 213 21.05 1.50 15.37
CA GLU A 213 21.72 1.60 16.68
C GLU A 213 21.06 2.58 17.65
N ARG A 214 20.36 3.60 17.14
CA ARG A 214 19.68 4.59 17.97
C ARG A 214 18.30 4.07 18.35
N SER A 215 18.09 3.84 19.64
CA SER A 215 16.77 3.62 20.22
C SER A 215 15.81 4.64 19.63
N ALA A 216 14.77 4.18 18.94
CA ALA A 216 13.79 5.03 18.30
C ALA A 216 12.94 5.74 19.38
N SER A 217 13.47 6.82 19.99
CA SER A 217 12.64 7.74 20.75
C SER A 217 11.82 8.52 19.72
N ALA A 218 10.61 8.04 19.45
CA ALA A 218 9.68 8.63 18.51
C ALA A 218 9.18 9.99 19.05
N SER A 219 9.90 11.09 18.74
CA SER A 219 9.35 12.44 18.93
C SER A 219 8.71 13.00 17.66
N GLU A 220 8.87 12.35 16.50
CA GLU A 220 8.31 12.82 15.22
C GLU A 220 7.75 11.64 14.42
N GLY A 221 6.59 11.83 13.77
CA GLY A 221 5.67 10.80 13.26
C GLY A 221 6.15 9.88 12.13
N PHE A 222 7.45 9.60 12.03
CA PHE A 222 8.10 8.78 10.99
C PHE A 222 8.70 7.46 11.53
N ALA A 223 8.38 7.07 12.77
CA ALA A 223 9.09 6.02 13.51
C ALA A 223 8.94 4.57 12.99
N ALA A 224 7.98 4.28 12.10
CA ALA A 224 7.73 2.90 11.64
C ALA A 224 8.81 2.37 10.67
N HIS A 225 9.48 3.25 9.93
CA HIS A 225 10.40 2.88 8.85
C HIS A 225 11.66 2.13 9.32
N GLY A 226 11.97 2.11 10.63
CA GLY A 226 13.08 1.33 11.18
C GLY A 226 12.69 -0.03 11.77
N MET A 227 11.39 -0.36 11.81
CA MET A 227 10.88 -1.57 12.43
C MET A 227 10.92 -2.74 11.43
N LEU A 228 11.51 -3.87 11.83
CA LEU A 228 11.55 -5.08 11.00
C LEU A 228 10.64 -6.19 11.52
N VAL A 229 10.69 -6.50 12.82
CA VAL A 229 9.95 -7.62 13.39
C VAL A 229 9.31 -7.17 14.71
N PRO A 230 7.99 -6.96 14.82
CA PRO A 230 7.35 -6.66 16.08
C PRO A 230 7.41 -7.87 17.02
N ILE A 231 7.68 -7.59 18.30
CA ILE A 231 7.79 -8.59 19.37
C ILE A 231 6.92 -8.14 20.54
N HIS A 232 5.95 -8.96 20.93
CA HIS A 232 5.15 -8.71 22.11
C HIS A 232 5.19 -9.92 23.03
N PHE A 233 5.26 -9.66 24.33
CA PHE A 233 5.35 -10.72 25.31
C PHE A 233 4.72 -10.33 26.63
N ARG A 234 4.01 -11.27 27.26
CA ARG A 234 3.39 -11.06 28.58
C ARG A 234 3.32 -12.35 29.37
N VAL A 235 3.33 -12.21 30.69
CA VAL A 235 2.96 -13.26 31.65
C VAL A 235 1.68 -12.81 32.34
N GLY A 236 0.57 -13.53 32.11
CA GLY A 236 -0.69 -13.33 32.82
C GLY A 236 -1.02 -14.52 33.71
N SER A 237 -1.92 -14.34 34.67
CA SER A 237 -2.70 -15.44 35.23
C SER A 237 -4.09 -15.33 34.61
N HIS A 238 -4.66 -16.44 34.16
CA HIS A 238 -5.96 -16.50 33.48
C HIS A 238 -7.13 -15.86 34.28
N VAL A 239 -6.92 -15.51 35.56
CA VAL A 239 -7.90 -14.95 36.50
C VAL A 239 -7.90 -13.42 36.54
N GLU A 240 -6.80 -12.75 36.19
CA GLU A 240 -6.71 -11.28 36.11
C GLU A 240 -6.95 -10.74 34.69
N ALA A 241 -6.82 -11.59 33.66
CA ALA A 241 -6.96 -11.22 32.24
C ALA A 241 -8.39 -10.85 31.80
N LEU A 242 -9.43 -11.25 32.55
CA LEU A 242 -10.80 -10.79 32.26
C LEU A 242 -11.10 -9.37 32.76
N GLY A 243 -10.22 -8.75 33.56
CA GLY A 243 -10.49 -7.48 34.26
C GLY A 243 -9.69 -6.27 33.78
N ASP A 244 -8.59 -6.45 33.04
CA ASP A 244 -7.60 -5.37 32.81
C ASP A 244 -7.64 -4.75 31.40
N GLY A 245 -8.64 -5.08 30.57
CA GLY A 245 -8.87 -4.45 29.27
C GLY A 245 -7.71 -4.51 28.26
N THR A 246 -6.63 -5.27 28.53
CA THR A 246 -5.41 -5.23 27.74
C THR A 246 -5.40 -6.34 26.67
N PRO A 247 -5.18 -6.04 25.37
CA PRO A 247 -5.17 -7.02 24.29
C PRO A 247 -4.12 -8.12 24.46
N SER A 248 -4.36 -9.32 23.89
CA SER A 248 -3.38 -10.41 23.87
C SER A 248 -2.12 -10.01 23.06
N PRO A 249 -0.90 -10.47 23.42
CA PRO A 249 0.32 -10.24 22.63
C PRO A 249 0.19 -10.64 21.14
N LEU A 250 -0.64 -11.65 20.84
CA LEU A 250 -0.90 -12.05 19.45
C LEU A 250 -1.64 -10.96 18.67
N VAL A 251 -2.65 -10.33 19.30
CA VAL A 251 -3.42 -9.22 18.72
C VAL A 251 -2.49 -8.04 18.46
N GLU A 252 -1.65 -7.71 19.44
CA GLU A 252 -0.73 -6.57 19.34
C GLU A 252 0.30 -6.76 18.21
N VAL A 253 0.91 -7.95 18.10
CA VAL A 253 1.83 -8.30 16.99
C VAL A 253 1.16 -8.18 15.64
N VAL A 254 -0.05 -8.71 15.50
CA VAL A 254 -0.78 -8.71 14.23
C VAL A 254 -1.10 -7.29 13.78
N LEU A 255 -1.55 -6.43 14.69
CA LEU A 255 -1.87 -5.04 14.38
C LEU A 255 -0.61 -4.23 14.04
N ASP A 256 0.49 -4.42 14.78
CA ASP A 256 1.78 -3.80 14.42
C ASP A 256 2.29 -4.28 13.07
N ALA A 257 2.21 -5.59 12.80
CA ALA A 257 2.66 -6.17 11.55
C ALA A 257 1.81 -5.64 10.37
N ALA A 258 0.49 -5.50 10.54
CA ALA A 258 -0.39 -4.89 9.56
C ALA A 258 -0.02 -3.41 9.31
N GLN A 259 0.24 -2.65 10.37
CA GLN A 259 0.69 -1.26 10.25
C GLN A 259 2.03 -1.16 9.51
N MET A 260 2.98 -2.05 9.81
CA MET A 260 4.28 -2.11 9.15
C MET A 260 4.17 -2.52 7.68
N LEU A 261 3.18 -3.35 7.32
CA LEU A 261 2.92 -3.75 5.94
C LEU A 261 2.42 -2.58 5.07
N THR A 262 1.92 -1.49 5.66
CA THR A 262 1.58 -0.27 4.92
C THR A 262 2.82 0.47 4.38
N GLN A 263 4.02 0.04 4.76
CA GLN A 263 5.24 0.66 4.28
C GLN A 263 5.41 0.47 2.76
N PRO A 264 5.83 1.52 2.03
CA PRO A 264 5.82 1.59 0.55
C PRO A 264 6.57 0.49 -0.24
N ALA A 265 7.32 -0.39 0.40
CA ALA A 265 8.04 -1.47 -0.30
C ALA A 265 8.09 -2.75 0.53
N ARG A 266 7.09 -2.98 1.39
CA ARG A 266 7.02 -4.16 2.25
C ARG A 266 6.18 -5.24 1.55
N LEU A 267 6.75 -6.42 1.33
CA LEU A 267 6.06 -7.56 0.75
C LEU A 267 5.38 -8.44 1.82
N PHE A 268 5.99 -8.51 3.00
CA PHE A 268 5.47 -9.21 4.17
C PHE A 268 6.13 -8.69 5.46
N VAL A 269 5.54 -9.02 6.61
CA VAL A 269 6.09 -8.71 7.94
C VAL A 269 6.04 -9.95 8.82
N PRO A 270 7.19 -10.45 9.29
CA PRO A 270 7.23 -11.46 10.33
C PRO A 270 7.12 -10.82 11.72
N GLY A 271 6.53 -11.52 12.68
CA GLY A 271 6.37 -11.06 14.05
C GLY A 271 6.36 -12.21 15.05
N LEU A 272 6.62 -11.91 16.33
CA LEU A 272 6.68 -12.91 17.40
C LEU A 272 5.86 -12.45 18.61
N ALA A 273 4.85 -13.25 18.97
CA ALA A 273 4.08 -13.06 20.21
C ALA A 273 4.39 -14.16 21.21
N ILE A 274 4.54 -13.84 22.50
CA ILE A 274 4.63 -14.85 23.56
C ILE A 274 3.61 -14.53 24.67
N ALA A 275 2.67 -15.44 24.87
CA ALA A 275 1.69 -15.38 25.94
C ALA A 275 1.90 -16.58 26.87
N GLU A 276 2.41 -16.32 28.08
CA GLU A 276 2.67 -17.33 29.10
C GLU A 276 3.61 -18.47 28.64
N THR A 277 3.02 -19.60 28.22
CA THR A 277 3.70 -20.82 27.75
C THR A 277 3.52 -21.05 26.26
N THR A 278 2.83 -20.17 25.55
CA THR A 278 2.57 -20.30 24.11
C THR A 278 3.26 -19.16 23.37
N ALA A 279 4.00 -19.51 22.31
CA ALA A 279 4.56 -18.54 21.38
C ALA A 279 3.88 -18.66 20.01
N HIS A 280 3.74 -17.54 19.32
CA HIS A 280 3.19 -17.46 17.98
C HIS A 280 4.18 -16.77 17.05
N LEU A 281 4.64 -17.49 16.03
CA LEU A 281 5.33 -16.90 14.90
C LEU A 281 4.27 -16.48 13.87
N VAL A 282 4.20 -15.19 13.58
CA VAL A 282 3.24 -14.59 12.66
C VAL A 282 3.97 -14.14 11.41
N VAL A 283 3.41 -14.40 10.23
CA VAL A 283 3.85 -13.78 8.97
C VAL A 283 2.63 -13.25 8.25
N ILE A 284 2.53 -11.92 8.15
CA ILE A 284 1.45 -11.25 7.42
C ILE A 284 1.97 -10.73 6.08
N ASP A 285 1.21 -10.94 5.02
CA ASP A 285 1.45 -10.38 3.69
C ASP A 285 0.16 -9.76 3.14
N HIS A 286 0.18 -9.31 1.88
CA HIS A 286 -0.98 -8.67 1.24
C HIS A 286 -2.12 -9.62 0.85
N GLU A 287 -2.03 -10.91 1.21
CA GLU A 287 -3.03 -11.94 0.93
C GLU A 287 -3.55 -12.60 2.21
N VAL A 288 -2.66 -13.01 3.11
CA VAL A 288 -2.97 -13.86 4.26
C VAL A 288 -2.19 -13.48 5.52
N CYS A 289 -2.66 -14.00 6.65
CA CYS A 289 -1.91 -14.01 7.91
C CYS A 289 -1.62 -15.46 8.30
N ARG A 290 -0.35 -15.86 8.28
CA ARG A 290 0.08 -17.20 8.69
C ARG A 290 0.53 -17.19 10.14
N ILE A 291 0.04 -18.14 10.92
CA ILE A 291 0.35 -18.26 12.34
C ILE A 291 0.84 -19.68 12.62
N ALA A 292 2.06 -19.79 13.15
CA ALA A 292 2.59 -21.02 13.70
C ALA A 292 2.63 -20.92 15.23
N THR A 293 2.04 -21.91 15.90
CA THR A 293 1.92 -21.94 17.37
C THR A 293 2.92 -22.93 17.96
N ILE A 294 3.81 -22.43 18.82
CA ILE A 294 4.75 -23.23 19.61
C ILE A 294 4.15 -23.37 21.01
N SER A 295 3.63 -24.57 21.29
CA SER A 295 3.06 -24.91 22.60
C SER A 295 4.17 -25.24 23.60
N ASP A 296 3.97 -24.92 24.88
CA ASP A 296 4.98 -25.10 25.93
C ASP A 296 6.37 -24.57 25.52
N CYS A 297 6.42 -23.35 24.99
CA CYS A 297 7.61 -22.73 24.40
C CYS A 297 8.78 -22.52 25.40
N TRP A 298 8.54 -22.71 26.69
CA TRP A 298 9.57 -22.69 27.74
C TRP A 298 9.92 -24.08 28.28
N GLY A 299 9.25 -25.13 27.81
CA GLY A 299 9.44 -26.53 28.17
C GLY A 299 9.79 -27.39 26.95
N GLU A 300 8.83 -28.16 26.45
CA GLU A 300 9.02 -29.05 25.29
C GLU A 300 9.31 -28.28 23.99
N GLY A 301 8.62 -27.15 23.74
CA GLY A 301 8.80 -26.32 22.55
C GLY A 301 9.98 -25.33 22.61
N PHE A 302 10.86 -25.45 23.61
CA PHE A 302 11.94 -24.48 23.83
C PHE A 302 12.98 -24.48 22.69
N GLY A 303 13.28 -25.64 22.11
CA GLY A 303 14.14 -25.77 20.94
C GLY A 303 13.61 -24.97 19.76
N GLU A 304 12.32 -25.09 19.46
CA GLU A 304 11.67 -24.38 18.35
C GLU A 304 11.69 -22.87 18.59
N LEU A 305 11.32 -22.43 19.79
CA LEU A 305 11.34 -21.02 20.17
C LEU A 305 12.74 -20.43 20.02
N GLY A 306 13.76 -21.15 20.48
CA GLY A 306 15.15 -20.71 20.37
C GLY A 306 15.59 -20.53 18.92
N VAL A 307 15.30 -21.49 18.04
CA VAL A 307 15.64 -21.40 16.61
C VAL A 307 14.91 -20.23 15.96
N VAL A 308 13.61 -20.06 16.22
CA VAL A 308 12.83 -18.95 15.67
C VAL A 308 13.41 -17.60 16.11
N VAL A 309 13.69 -17.41 17.40
CA VAL A 309 14.26 -16.17 17.92
C VAL A 309 15.65 -15.89 17.37
N ALA A 310 16.51 -16.91 17.26
CA ALA A 310 17.83 -16.77 16.65
C ALA A 310 17.72 -16.35 15.17
N MET A 311 16.84 -16.98 14.41
CA MET A 311 16.61 -16.65 13.00
C MET A 311 16.07 -15.23 12.81
N LEU A 312 15.04 -14.83 13.56
CA LEU A 312 14.47 -13.49 13.50
C LEU A 312 15.50 -12.41 13.87
N SER A 313 16.40 -12.69 14.81
CA SER A 313 17.47 -11.75 15.20
C SER A 313 18.61 -11.60 14.17
N GLY A 314 18.67 -12.50 13.19
CA GLY A 314 19.71 -12.58 12.17
C GLY A 314 19.20 -12.30 10.75
N LEU A 315 18.00 -11.72 10.61
CA LEU A 315 17.44 -11.38 9.29
C LEU A 315 18.20 -10.20 8.68
N ASP A 316 18.43 -10.27 7.38
CA ASP A 316 18.69 -9.10 6.55
C ASP A 316 17.37 -8.37 6.18
N VAL A 317 17.48 -7.23 5.52
CA VAL A 317 16.34 -6.39 5.13
C VAL A 317 15.32 -7.10 4.23
N TYR A 318 15.79 -7.96 3.29
CA TYR A 318 14.92 -8.66 2.35
C TYR A 318 14.25 -9.87 3.01
N SER A 319 15.00 -10.62 3.82
CA SER A 319 14.46 -11.72 4.63
C SER A 319 13.47 -11.24 5.70
N ALA A 320 13.55 -9.97 6.09
CA ALA A 320 12.53 -9.31 6.93
C ALA A 320 11.31 -8.82 6.13
N GLY A 321 11.35 -8.87 4.79
CA GLY A 321 10.21 -8.63 3.91
C GLY A 321 10.22 -7.30 3.16
N LEU A 322 11.36 -6.61 3.08
CA LEU A 322 11.51 -5.49 2.14
C LEU A 322 11.70 -6.00 0.70
N CYS A 323 11.14 -5.26 -0.27
CA CYS A 323 11.07 -5.64 -1.67
C CYS A 323 12.46 -5.68 -2.33
N PRO A 324 12.89 -6.81 -2.90
CA PRO A 324 14.22 -6.94 -3.49
C PRO A 324 14.41 -6.13 -4.77
N LEU A 325 13.36 -5.51 -5.30
CA LEU A 325 13.46 -4.56 -6.43
C LEU A 325 14.27 -3.31 -6.07
N PHE A 326 14.56 -3.05 -4.80
CA PHE A 326 15.29 -1.88 -4.38
C PHE A 326 16.52 -2.21 -3.56
N ARG A 327 17.55 -1.37 -3.69
CA ARG A 327 18.56 -1.23 -2.65
C ARG A 327 18.01 -0.35 -1.54
N TYR A 328 18.35 -0.72 -0.30
CA TYR A 328 17.96 0.03 0.89
C TYR A 328 19.19 0.58 1.61
N GLU A 329 19.06 1.82 2.08
CA GLU A 329 20.00 2.42 3.03
C GLU A 329 19.35 2.57 4.39
N CYS A 330 20.15 2.39 5.44
CA CYS A 330 19.77 2.69 6.81
C CYS A 330 20.04 4.17 7.11
N ALA A 331 19.00 4.99 7.11
CA ALA A 331 19.06 6.37 7.57
C ALA A 331 18.92 6.40 9.10
N GLY A 332 19.99 6.79 9.81
CA GLY A 332 20.12 6.62 11.27
C GLY A 332 19.05 7.24 12.18
N ASN A 333 18.14 8.07 11.66
CA ASN A 333 16.98 8.62 12.39
C ASN A 333 15.62 8.27 11.75
N ILE A 334 15.62 7.72 10.52
CA ILE A 334 14.41 7.52 9.71
C ILE A 334 14.18 6.03 9.43
N GLY A 335 15.15 5.13 9.70
CA GLY A 335 15.02 3.71 9.38
C GLY A 335 15.46 3.38 7.95
N PHE A 336 14.77 2.46 7.27
CA PHE A 336 15.12 2.06 5.91
C PHE A 336 14.50 2.98 4.87
N LYS A 337 15.27 3.26 3.83
CA LYS A 337 14.80 3.99 2.65
C LYS A 337 15.24 3.25 1.39
N ALA A 338 14.29 3.01 0.48
CA ALA A 338 14.62 2.59 -0.88
C ALA A 338 15.37 3.75 -1.57
N VAL A 339 16.58 3.47 -2.05
CA VAL A 339 17.48 4.49 -2.61
C VAL A 339 17.78 4.28 -4.09
N SER A 340 17.75 3.02 -4.56
CA SER A 340 17.90 2.71 -5.98
C SER A 340 17.03 1.54 -6.40
N LEU A 341 16.60 1.55 -7.65
CA LEU A 341 15.88 0.48 -8.34
C LEU A 341 16.90 -0.48 -8.95
N ILE A 342 16.78 -1.76 -8.61
CA ILE A 342 17.59 -2.83 -9.19
C ILE A 342 16.90 -3.27 -10.49
N THR A 343 17.41 -2.78 -11.61
CA THR A 343 16.82 -3.02 -12.95
C THR A 343 17.03 -4.46 -13.42
N TRP A 344 17.99 -5.18 -12.84
CA TRP A 344 18.22 -6.60 -13.09
C TRP A 344 16.91 -7.42 -13.09
N TYR A 345 16.06 -7.23 -12.07
CA TYR A 345 14.78 -7.94 -11.96
C TYR A 345 13.80 -7.63 -13.09
N LEU A 346 14.00 -6.53 -13.82
CA LEU A 346 13.15 -6.12 -14.95
C LEU A 346 13.62 -6.70 -16.28
N ARG A 347 14.84 -7.24 -16.33
CA ARG A 347 15.43 -7.79 -17.55
C ARG A 347 14.74 -9.10 -17.93
N PRO A 348 14.60 -9.38 -19.23
CA PRO A 348 14.28 -10.71 -19.72
C PRO A 348 15.39 -11.71 -19.32
N PRO A 349 15.06 -12.98 -19.01
CA PRO A 349 16.07 -14.00 -18.69
C PRO A 349 17.10 -14.23 -19.81
N GLU A 350 16.73 -13.91 -21.04
CA GLU A 350 17.57 -14.09 -22.23
C GLU A 350 18.57 -12.95 -22.46
N LEU A 351 18.49 -11.88 -21.66
CA LEU A 351 19.35 -10.71 -21.79
C LEU A 351 20.64 -10.90 -20.98
N GLU A 352 21.81 -10.74 -21.63
CA GLU A 352 23.11 -10.86 -20.95
C GLU A 352 23.27 -9.83 -19.80
N ASP A 353 24.01 -10.21 -18.74
CA ASP A 353 24.21 -9.41 -17.52
C ASP A 353 24.75 -7.99 -17.77
N ASP A 354 25.47 -7.78 -18.87
CA ASP A 354 26.11 -6.50 -19.18
C ASP A 354 25.23 -5.57 -20.04
N VAL A 355 24.06 -6.01 -20.52
CA VAL A 355 23.19 -5.21 -21.39
C VAL A 355 22.22 -4.37 -20.56
N PRO A 356 22.17 -3.03 -20.77
CA PRO A 356 21.27 -2.15 -20.02
C PRO A 356 19.80 -2.42 -20.36
N LEU A 357 18.91 -2.20 -19.39
CA LEU A 357 17.47 -2.33 -19.62
C LEU A 357 16.99 -1.20 -20.53
N SER A 358 16.53 -1.51 -21.73
CA SER A 358 16.03 -0.50 -22.67
C SER A 358 14.53 -0.28 -22.50
N GLY A 359 14.14 0.95 -22.17
CA GLY A 359 12.77 1.43 -22.30
C GLY A 359 12.47 1.90 -23.72
N ARG A 360 11.26 2.43 -23.93
CA ARG A 360 10.82 2.96 -25.23
C ARG A 360 11.69 4.10 -25.74
N THR A 361 12.12 4.99 -24.85
CA THR A 361 12.85 6.21 -25.23
C THR A 361 14.20 6.36 -24.57
N VAL A 362 14.51 5.54 -23.57
CA VAL A 362 15.71 5.66 -22.76
C VAL A 362 16.24 4.30 -22.34
N GLU A 363 17.55 4.20 -22.18
CA GLU A 363 18.19 3.09 -21.47
C GLU A 363 18.23 3.38 -19.97
N PHE A 364 17.88 2.38 -19.17
CA PHE A 364 17.95 2.34 -17.72
C PHE A 364 19.21 1.60 -17.30
N ILE A 365 20.02 2.28 -16.48
CA ILE A 365 21.21 1.70 -15.85
C ILE A 365 20.80 0.93 -14.60
N ASP A 366 21.60 -0.07 -14.22
CA ASP A 366 21.34 -0.78 -12.98
C ASP A 366 21.58 0.11 -11.76
N GLU A 367 20.82 -0.16 -10.69
CA GLU A 367 20.79 0.65 -9.47
C GLU A 367 20.45 2.13 -9.71
N GLU A 368 19.45 2.38 -10.56
CA GLU A 368 18.99 3.74 -10.84
C GLU A 368 18.41 4.41 -9.57
N PRO A 369 18.86 5.63 -9.19
CA PRO A 369 18.41 6.26 -7.95
C PRO A 369 16.91 6.58 -7.94
N VAL A 370 16.26 6.37 -6.79
CA VAL A 370 14.82 6.57 -6.63
C VAL A 370 14.46 7.45 -5.43
N LYS A 371 13.29 8.08 -5.52
CA LYS A 371 12.68 8.82 -4.41
C LYS A 371 11.20 8.50 -4.33
N LEU A 372 10.72 8.05 -3.17
CA LEU A 372 9.28 7.88 -2.96
C LEU A 372 8.54 9.23 -3.08
N ILE A 373 7.54 9.31 -3.96
CA ILE A 373 6.69 10.49 -4.13
C ILE A 373 5.36 10.27 -3.41
N ASN A 374 4.77 9.09 -3.59
CA ASN A 374 3.47 8.76 -3.05
C ASN A 374 3.44 7.28 -2.66
N SER A 375 2.76 6.98 -1.57
CA SER A 375 2.47 5.62 -1.13
C SER A 375 0.99 5.57 -0.79
N ALA A 376 0.21 4.95 -1.65
CA ALA A 376 -1.18 4.64 -1.37
C ALA A 376 -1.26 3.17 -0.91
N ALA A 377 -0.97 2.94 0.36
CA ALA A 377 -1.79 2.00 1.10
C ALA A 377 -3.07 2.80 1.37
N ALA A 378 -4.21 2.41 0.79
CA ALA A 378 -5.43 3.20 0.81
C ALA A 378 -5.60 3.87 2.19
N ASN A 379 -5.55 5.21 2.26
CA ASN A 379 -5.74 5.94 3.50
C ASN A 379 -7.16 5.64 3.99
N GLY A 380 -7.30 4.67 4.88
CA GLY A 380 -8.57 4.09 5.33
C GLY A 380 -9.01 2.77 4.68
N GLY A 381 -8.18 2.09 3.89
CA GLY A 381 -8.51 0.80 3.25
C GLY A 381 -7.62 -0.37 3.68
N SER A 382 -8.19 -1.57 3.60
CA SER A 382 -7.58 -2.87 3.93
C SER A 382 -6.13 -3.03 3.42
N ILE A 383 -5.22 -3.59 4.23
CA ILE A 383 -3.88 -4.04 3.77
C ILE A 383 -3.96 -5.16 2.71
N PHE A 384 -5.12 -5.81 2.59
CA PHE A 384 -5.44 -6.83 1.58
C PHE A 384 -6.13 -6.24 0.34
N SER A 385 -6.36 -4.92 0.33
CA SER A 385 -6.84 -4.20 -0.85
C SER A 385 -5.71 -3.99 -1.86
N ARG A 386 -6.03 -3.34 -2.98
CA ARG A 386 -5.00 -2.94 -3.92
C ARG A 386 -4.16 -1.84 -3.26
N SER A 387 -2.85 -2.01 -3.24
CA SER A 387 -1.90 -0.95 -2.92
C SER A 387 -1.14 -0.54 -4.17
N THR A 388 -0.86 0.76 -4.27
CA THR A 388 -0.01 1.33 -5.33
C THR A 388 1.01 2.24 -4.68
N VAL A 389 2.27 2.04 -5.01
CA VAL A 389 3.38 2.86 -4.54
C VAL A 389 4.07 3.48 -5.73
N VAL A 390 4.42 4.75 -5.60
CA VAL A 390 4.92 5.59 -6.69
C VAL A 390 6.25 6.22 -6.30
N PHE A 391 7.31 5.81 -7.00
CA PHE A 391 8.65 6.36 -6.88
C PHE A 391 8.97 7.24 -8.09
N GLN A 392 9.68 8.34 -7.86
CA GLN A 392 10.40 9.07 -8.89
C GLN A 392 11.68 8.33 -9.21
N LEU A 393 11.98 8.12 -10.48
CA LEU A 393 13.33 7.74 -10.91
C LEU A 393 14.11 9.03 -11.15
N THR A 394 15.20 9.20 -10.41
CA THR A 394 16.10 10.36 -10.54
C THR A 394 17.29 9.95 -11.40
N ARG A 395 17.48 10.66 -12.52
CA ARG A 395 18.52 10.35 -13.52
C ARG A 395 19.65 11.38 -13.52
N PRO A 396 20.73 11.18 -12.76
CA PRO A 396 21.87 12.11 -12.77
C PRO A 396 22.40 12.38 -14.18
N SER A 397 22.45 11.35 -15.04
CA SER A 397 22.93 11.45 -16.42
C SER A 397 22.09 12.37 -17.31
N LEU A 398 20.80 12.56 -17.00
CA LEU A 398 19.89 13.45 -17.73
C LEU A 398 19.71 14.81 -17.04
N MET A 399 20.16 14.94 -15.80
CA MET A 399 19.97 16.17 -15.00
C MET A 399 21.03 17.25 -15.28
N GLY A 400 22.09 16.92 -16.04
CA GLY A 400 23.16 17.85 -16.43
C GLY A 400 23.97 18.42 -15.24
N PRO A 401 25.17 18.96 -15.46
CA PRO A 401 25.86 19.75 -14.44
C PRO A 401 25.20 21.13 -14.33
N ASP A 402 24.71 21.51 -13.14
CA ASP A 402 24.14 22.83 -12.76
C ASP A 402 24.22 23.91 -13.84
N THR A 403 23.30 23.88 -14.81
CA THR A 403 23.18 24.96 -15.79
C THR A 403 22.24 26.00 -15.21
N SER A 404 22.80 27.20 -14.98
CA SER A 404 22.11 28.46 -14.68
C SER A 404 21.22 28.98 -15.83
N SER A 405 20.61 28.08 -16.60
CA SER A 405 19.74 28.35 -17.75
C SER A 405 18.34 27.79 -17.47
N THR A 406 17.36 28.70 -17.38
CA THR A 406 15.98 28.51 -16.92
C THR A 406 14.97 28.18 -18.03
N SER A 407 15.30 27.36 -19.03
CA SER A 407 14.31 26.91 -20.03
C SER A 407 14.00 25.42 -19.88
N ASP A 408 13.24 25.14 -18.82
CA ASP A 408 12.56 23.90 -18.41
C ASP A 408 13.38 22.60 -18.29
N PRO A 409 13.43 21.97 -17.10
CA PRO A 409 14.08 20.67 -16.93
C PRO A 409 13.37 19.59 -17.78
N PRO A 410 14.05 18.48 -18.11
CA PRO A 410 13.49 17.40 -18.92
C PRO A 410 12.35 16.65 -18.21
N HIS A 411 11.65 15.82 -19.00
CA HIS A 411 10.65 14.85 -18.54
C HIS A 411 11.10 14.09 -17.29
N SER A 412 10.14 13.81 -16.41
CA SER A 412 10.38 12.99 -15.22
C SER A 412 9.89 11.56 -15.44
N PHE A 413 10.53 10.61 -14.76
CA PHE A 413 10.14 9.20 -14.80
C PHE A 413 9.54 8.79 -13.46
N VAL A 414 8.51 7.97 -13.54
CA VAL A 414 7.78 7.46 -12.38
C VAL A 414 7.72 5.95 -12.48
N LEU A 415 8.16 5.30 -11.42
CA LEU A 415 8.01 3.88 -11.18
C LEU A 415 6.78 3.65 -10.31
N LYS A 416 5.78 2.96 -10.85
CA LYS A 416 4.63 2.46 -10.10
C LYS A 416 4.82 0.98 -9.76
N ILE A 417 4.58 0.63 -8.51
CA ILE A 417 4.51 -0.75 -8.02
C ILE A 417 3.11 -0.99 -7.48
N GLN A 418 2.46 -2.05 -7.94
CA GLN A 418 1.06 -2.31 -7.67
C GLN A 418 0.84 -3.75 -7.22
N HIS A 419 0.12 -3.94 -6.11
CA HIS A 419 -0.38 -5.26 -5.71
C HIS A 419 -1.76 -5.49 -6.32
N THR A 420 -1.79 -6.07 -7.53
CA THR A 420 -3.01 -6.23 -8.34
C THR A 420 -3.58 -7.64 -8.21
N ARG A 421 -4.87 -7.82 -8.55
CA ARG A 421 -5.46 -9.16 -8.65
C ARG A 421 -5.04 -9.81 -9.96
N HIS A 422 -5.07 -11.14 -10.03
CA HIS A 422 -4.68 -11.89 -11.23
C HIS A 422 -5.36 -11.40 -12.53
N GLU A 423 -6.64 -11.02 -12.46
CA GLU A 423 -7.43 -10.53 -13.61
C GLU A 423 -7.02 -9.13 -14.10
N CYS A 424 -6.32 -8.34 -13.27
CA CYS A 424 -5.93 -6.96 -13.56
C CYS A 424 -4.43 -6.82 -13.85
N VAL A 425 -3.70 -7.93 -13.95
CA VAL A 425 -2.25 -7.94 -14.16
C VAL A 425 -1.91 -7.35 -15.52
N GLY A 426 -1.02 -6.35 -15.56
CA GLY A 426 -0.61 -5.67 -16.77
C GLY A 426 -1.68 -4.75 -17.37
N HIS A 427 -2.78 -4.49 -16.66
CA HIS A 427 -3.92 -3.73 -17.20
C HIS A 427 -3.54 -2.29 -17.58
N GLU A 428 -2.93 -1.52 -16.67
CA GLU A 428 -2.51 -0.14 -16.96
C GLU A 428 -1.53 -0.07 -18.13
N ALA A 429 -0.52 -0.95 -18.13
CA ALA A 429 0.46 -1.04 -19.21
C ALA A 429 -0.21 -1.38 -20.57
N ASN A 430 -1.21 -2.26 -20.57
CA ASN A 430 -1.96 -2.59 -21.77
C ASN A 430 -2.81 -1.40 -22.26
N VAL A 431 -3.51 -0.71 -21.36
CA VAL A 431 -4.30 0.49 -21.71
C VAL A 431 -3.41 1.55 -22.33
N LEU A 432 -2.26 1.86 -21.73
CA LEU A 432 -1.32 2.85 -22.25
C LEU A 432 -0.79 2.47 -23.65
N ARG A 433 -0.49 1.18 -23.87
CA ARG A 433 -0.09 0.69 -25.21
C ARG A 433 -1.22 0.84 -26.23
N MET A 434 -2.45 0.52 -25.85
CA MET A 434 -3.61 0.69 -26.72
C MET A 434 -3.90 2.16 -27.02
N ILE A 435 -3.62 3.09 -26.10
CA ILE A 435 -3.70 4.53 -26.35
C ILE A 435 -2.68 4.93 -27.42
N ASP A 436 -1.43 4.49 -27.29
CA ASP A 436 -0.39 4.74 -28.30
C ASP A 436 -0.81 4.23 -29.68
N GLU A 437 -1.30 2.99 -29.76
CA GLU A 437 -1.79 2.37 -31.00
C GLU A 437 -2.99 3.13 -31.58
N ARG A 438 -3.92 3.59 -30.74
CA ARG A 438 -5.10 4.35 -31.17
C ARG A 438 -4.72 5.73 -31.71
N CYS A 439 -3.78 6.42 -31.08
CA CYS A 439 -3.28 7.70 -31.57
C CYS A 439 -2.61 7.52 -32.95
N VAL A 440 -1.75 6.51 -33.10
CA VAL A 440 -1.07 6.25 -34.39
C VAL A 440 -2.03 5.85 -35.51
N SER A 441 -3.08 5.08 -35.20
CA SER A 441 -3.97 4.49 -36.21
C SER A 441 -5.17 5.35 -36.59
N ALA A 442 -5.68 6.19 -35.68
CA ALA A 442 -6.96 6.86 -35.87
C ALA A 442 -6.94 8.38 -35.64
N ALA A 443 -5.90 8.94 -35.01
CA ALA A 443 -5.80 10.38 -34.77
C ALA A 443 -4.92 11.08 -35.81
N SER A 444 -5.15 12.39 -36.03
CA SER A 444 -4.19 13.19 -36.79
C SER A 444 -2.87 13.36 -36.00
N PRO A 445 -1.76 13.72 -36.64
CA PRO A 445 -0.51 14.01 -35.94
C PRO A 445 -0.68 15.06 -34.84
N GLU A 446 -1.41 16.14 -35.12
CA GLU A 446 -1.63 17.23 -34.16
C GLU A 446 -2.45 16.77 -32.95
N VAL A 447 -3.45 15.93 -33.17
CA VAL A 447 -4.27 15.35 -32.09
C VAL A 447 -3.45 14.37 -31.25
N SER A 448 -2.61 13.56 -31.90
CA SER A 448 -1.72 12.63 -31.21
C SER A 448 -0.71 13.37 -30.34
N ASP A 449 -0.08 14.41 -30.87
CA ASP A 449 0.89 15.24 -30.14
C ASP A 449 0.23 15.93 -28.94
N LEU A 450 -0.99 16.45 -29.12
CA LEU A 450 -1.78 17.02 -28.02
C LEU A 450 -2.04 15.99 -26.92
N ILE A 451 -2.50 14.78 -27.26
CA ILE A 451 -2.75 13.72 -26.29
C ILE A 451 -1.46 13.33 -25.55
N PHE A 452 -0.36 13.15 -26.28
CA PHE A 452 0.93 12.78 -25.69
C PHE A 452 1.55 13.90 -24.83
N SER A 453 1.14 15.15 -24.99
CA SER A 453 1.52 16.26 -24.11
C SER A 453 0.81 16.26 -22.76
N HIS A 454 -0.24 15.44 -22.59
CA HIS A 454 -1.08 15.39 -21.38
C HIS A 454 -1.14 14.01 -20.71
N ILE A 455 -0.56 12.96 -21.31
CA ILE A 455 -0.66 11.59 -20.79
C ILE A 455 0.73 11.01 -20.55
N ASN A 456 0.86 10.28 -19.45
CA ASN A 456 2.06 9.50 -19.15
C ASN A 456 2.27 8.40 -20.18
N ARG A 457 3.52 8.22 -20.62
CA ARG A 457 3.87 7.22 -21.62
C ARG A 457 4.57 6.02 -21.00
N LEU A 458 4.21 4.83 -21.46
CA LEU A 458 4.82 3.60 -21.02
C LEU A 458 6.27 3.50 -21.54
N GLU A 459 7.22 3.34 -20.63
CA GLU A 459 8.62 3.06 -20.94
C GLU A 459 8.94 1.58 -20.78
N HIS A 460 8.48 0.97 -19.68
CA HIS A 460 8.65 -0.45 -19.41
C HIS A 460 7.55 -0.96 -18.49
N ALA A 461 7.23 -2.24 -18.57
CA ALA A 461 6.37 -2.90 -17.59
C ALA A 461 6.81 -4.35 -17.38
N LYS A 462 6.65 -4.83 -16.15
CA LYS A 462 6.86 -6.24 -15.81
C LYS A 462 5.92 -6.65 -14.70
N SER A 463 5.26 -7.79 -14.91
CA SER A 463 4.50 -8.47 -13.86
C SER A 463 5.31 -9.64 -13.34
N PHE A 464 5.46 -9.75 -12.04
CA PHE A 464 6.29 -10.77 -11.40
C PHE A 464 5.50 -12.05 -11.12
N ASN A 465 6.21 -13.17 -11.04
CA ASN A 465 5.64 -14.37 -10.44
C ASN A 465 5.58 -14.24 -8.92
N LEU A 466 5.27 -15.34 -8.27
CA LEU A 466 5.01 -15.38 -6.85
C LEU A 466 6.29 -15.15 -6.07
N HIS A 467 6.20 -14.23 -5.12
CA HIS A 467 7.20 -14.05 -4.10
C HIS A 467 7.14 -15.22 -3.10
N CYS A 468 8.25 -15.57 -2.44
CA CYS A 468 8.31 -16.68 -1.47
C CYS A 468 7.33 -16.52 -0.31
N SER A 469 7.00 -15.28 0.06
CA SER A 469 5.98 -15.01 1.07
C SER A 469 4.59 -15.48 0.61
N GLN A 470 4.26 -15.54 -0.67
CA GLN A 470 2.91 -15.87 -1.10
C GLN A 470 2.62 -17.38 -0.99
N MET A 471 1.37 -17.71 -0.62
CA MET A 471 0.94 -19.11 -0.52
C MET A 471 0.72 -19.75 -1.89
N ASN A 472 0.78 -21.08 -1.93
CA ASN A 472 0.38 -21.84 -3.11
C ASN A 472 -1.14 -21.83 -3.29
N ASP A 473 -1.61 -21.95 -4.52
CA ASP A 473 -3.05 -22.00 -4.84
C ASP A 473 -3.79 -23.14 -4.13
N SER A 474 -3.12 -24.28 -3.90
CA SER A 474 -3.67 -25.40 -3.13
C SER A 474 -4.08 -25.00 -1.72
N ASP A 475 -3.32 -24.10 -1.10
CA ASP A 475 -3.45 -23.78 0.32
C ASP A 475 -4.50 -22.66 0.52
N PHE A 476 -4.84 -21.89 -0.51
CA PHE A 476 -5.98 -20.96 -0.51
C PHE A 476 -7.32 -21.67 -0.30
N SER A 477 -7.41 -22.97 -0.63
CA SER A 477 -8.62 -23.77 -0.40
C SER A 477 -8.95 -23.92 1.10
N LEU A 478 -7.93 -23.91 1.97
CA LEU A 478 -8.05 -23.99 3.43
C LEU A 478 -8.62 -22.71 4.06
N VAL A 479 -8.75 -21.65 3.26
CA VAL A 479 -9.22 -20.34 3.69
C VAL A 479 -10.69 -20.11 3.30
N LYS A 480 -11.27 -20.99 2.47
CA LYS A 480 -12.69 -20.91 2.07
C LYS A 480 -13.61 -21.36 3.21
N ARG A 481 -14.01 -20.42 4.09
CA ARG A 481 -15.18 -20.59 4.98
C ARG A 481 -16.49 -20.56 4.16
N ARG A 482 -17.61 -21.00 4.75
CA ARG A 482 -18.96 -21.05 4.15
C ARG A 482 -19.51 -19.70 3.65
N ASP A 483 -18.90 -18.57 4.02
CA ASP A 483 -19.33 -17.24 3.57
C ASP A 483 -18.65 -16.88 2.25
N SER A 484 -19.32 -17.20 1.15
CA SER A 484 -18.89 -17.03 -0.24
C SER A 484 -18.56 -15.60 -0.67
N HIS A 485 -18.82 -14.59 0.18
CA HIS A 485 -18.65 -13.18 -0.18
C HIS A 485 -17.23 -12.62 0.08
N ARG A 486 -16.40 -13.28 0.91
CA ARG A 486 -15.05 -12.78 1.30
C ARG A 486 -13.94 -13.78 0.99
N GLN A 487 -13.92 -14.30 -0.24
CA GLN A 487 -12.87 -15.20 -0.69
C GLN A 487 -11.50 -14.47 -0.72
N VAL A 488 -10.47 -15.10 -0.15
CA VAL A 488 -9.09 -14.62 -0.27
C VAL A 488 -8.65 -14.71 -1.72
N ARG A 489 -8.02 -13.64 -2.21
CA ARG A 489 -7.64 -13.52 -3.62
C ARG A 489 -6.16 -13.32 -3.74
N ARG A 490 -5.55 -14.14 -4.59
CA ARG A 490 -4.15 -14.00 -4.98
C ARG A 490 -3.91 -12.63 -5.61
N ARG A 491 -2.82 -12.02 -5.17
CA ARG A 491 -2.24 -10.79 -5.67
C ARG A 491 -1.01 -11.11 -6.51
N LYS A 492 -0.73 -10.25 -7.48
CA LYS A 492 0.54 -10.23 -8.21
C LYS A 492 1.14 -8.85 -8.07
N LEU A 493 2.47 -8.82 -8.08
CA LEU A 493 3.24 -7.59 -8.10
C LEU A 493 3.38 -7.16 -9.55
N ASP A 494 2.78 -6.02 -9.90
CA ASP A 494 2.87 -5.41 -11.22
C ASP A 494 3.68 -4.13 -11.14
N LEU A 495 4.59 -3.94 -12.09
CA LEU A 495 5.51 -2.81 -12.12
C LEU A 495 5.39 -2.10 -13.46
N VAL A 496 5.22 -0.78 -13.41
CA VAL A 496 5.10 0.08 -14.59
C VAL A 496 6.04 1.27 -14.44
N ILE A 497 6.94 1.45 -15.42
CA ILE A 497 7.78 2.63 -15.55
C ILE A 497 7.14 3.55 -16.60
N LEU A 498 6.84 4.77 -16.16
CA LEU A 498 6.16 5.79 -16.93
C LEU A 498 7.04 7.01 -17.12
N ARG A 499 7.04 7.58 -18.31
CA ARG A 499 7.60 8.90 -18.62
C ARG A 499 6.48 9.94 -18.58
N ASN A 500 6.61 10.92 -17.70
CA ASN A 500 5.69 12.06 -17.65
C ASN A 500 5.95 12.99 -18.86
N PRO A 501 4.90 13.60 -19.42
CA PRO A 501 5.06 14.59 -20.50
C PRO A 501 5.71 15.89 -20.02
N THR A 502 5.72 16.12 -18.70
CA THR A 502 6.32 17.30 -18.05
C THR A 502 7.37 16.90 -17.01
N PRO A 503 8.13 17.86 -16.46
CA PRO A 503 8.80 17.66 -15.17
C PRO A 503 7.77 17.27 -14.10
N LEU A 504 8.25 16.74 -12.98
CA LEU A 504 7.43 16.01 -11.99
C LEU A 504 6.07 16.70 -11.73
N PRO A 505 4.97 16.17 -12.28
CA PRO A 505 3.66 16.74 -12.08
C PRO A 505 3.20 16.44 -10.65
N THR A 506 2.40 17.33 -10.09
CA THR A 506 1.92 17.28 -8.70
C THR A 506 0.42 17.49 -8.65
N GLN A 507 -0.25 17.16 -7.54
CA GLN A 507 -1.71 17.40 -7.47
C GLN A 507 -1.98 18.90 -7.44
N VAL A 508 -3.07 19.30 -8.09
CA VAL A 508 -3.51 20.70 -8.15
C VAL A 508 -4.03 21.17 -6.79
N ASP A 509 -4.60 20.27 -5.99
CA ASP A 509 -5.19 20.55 -4.68
C ASP A 509 -4.21 20.41 -3.50
N CYS A 510 -2.91 20.26 -3.75
CA CYS A 510 -1.86 20.21 -2.73
C CYS A 510 -1.79 21.52 -1.92
N GLY A 511 -2.65 21.65 -0.91
CA GLY A 511 -2.77 22.81 -0.03
C GLY A 511 -1.56 23.12 0.86
N GLN A 512 -0.42 22.47 0.63
CA GLN A 512 0.84 22.75 1.33
C GLN A 512 1.66 23.87 0.66
N ASP A 513 1.48 24.10 -0.65
CA ASP A 513 2.28 25.07 -1.39
C ASP A 513 1.45 26.30 -1.80
N ARG A 514 1.26 27.21 -0.83
CA ARG A 514 0.52 28.49 -1.04
C ARG A 514 1.18 29.43 -2.04
N SER A 515 2.38 29.10 -2.54
CA SER A 515 3.03 29.88 -3.59
C SER A 515 2.34 29.70 -4.95
N ARG A 516 1.44 28.72 -5.09
CA ARG A 516 0.84 28.36 -6.36
C ARG A 516 -0.44 29.17 -6.66
N PRO A 517 -0.53 29.73 -7.88
CA PRO A 517 -1.70 30.51 -8.31
C PRO A 517 -2.93 29.61 -8.50
N VAL A 518 -4.13 30.11 -8.17
CA VAL A 518 -5.41 29.44 -8.50
C VAL A 518 -5.61 29.37 -10.02
N GLU A 519 -4.93 30.25 -10.75
CA GLU A 519 -4.90 30.35 -12.19
C GLU A 519 -4.43 29.04 -12.84
N ASP A 520 -3.52 28.31 -12.20
CA ASP A 520 -3.11 26.98 -12.65
C ASP A 520 -4.28 25.99 -12.66
N ALA A 521 -5.19 26.07 -11.69
CA ALA A 521 -6.38 25.22 -11.66
C ALA A 521 -7.33 25.54 -12.82
N TYR A 522 -7.46 26.81 -13.20
CA TYR A 522 -8.25 27.21 -14.37
C TYR A 522 -7.62 26.72 -15.67
N LEU A 523 -6.29 26.80 -15.81
CA LEU A 523 -5.57 26.29 -16.97
C LEU A 523 -5.70 24.78 -17.11
N VAL A 524 -5.59 24.04 -16.01
CA VAL A 524 -5.76 22.58 -16.01
C VAL A 524 -7.20 22.21 -16.38
N PHE A 525 -8.19 22.89 -15.79
CA PHE A 525 -9.60 22.64 -16.11
C PHE A 525 -9.93 22.96 -17.57
N ASP A 526 -9.38 24.07 -18.08
CA ASP A 526 -9.49 24.46 -19.48
C ASP A 526 -8.95 23.39 -20.43
N GLN A 527 -7.72 22.91 -20.19
CA GLN A 527 -7.10 21.83 -20.97
C GLN A 527 -7.90 20.53 -20.87
N LEU A 528 -8.45 20.22 -19.69
CA LEU A 528 -9.28 19.05 -19.48
C LEU A 528 -10.57 19.09 -20.33
N LEU A 529 -11.23 20.26 -20.40
CA LEU A 529 -12.42 20.45 -21.24
C LEU A 529 -12.13 20.31 -22.74
N THR A 530 -10.90 20.58 -23.17
CA THR A 530 -10.44 20.32 -24.55
C THR A 530 -10.11 18.85 -24.78
N LEU A 531 -9.42 18.21 -23.83
CA LEU A 531 -8.89 16.86 -23.99
C LEU A 531 -9.97 15.78 -23.90
N LEU A 532 -10.94 15.91 -22.98
CA LEU A 532 -11.96 14.88 -22.73
C LEU A 532 -12.81 14.54 -23.98
N PRO A 533 -13.34 15.51 -24.74
CA PRO A 533 -14.03 15.23 -26.00
C PRO A 533 -13.18 14.46 -27.02
N ILE A 534 -11.90 14.80 -27.13
CA ILE A 534 -10.96 14.19 -28.07
C ILE A 534 -10.71 12.72 -27.70
N LEU A 535 -10.45 12.46 -26.41
CA LEU A 535 -10.27 11.09 -25.91
C LEU A 535 -11.53 10.26 -26.15
N TYR A 536 -12.71 10.83 -25.85
CA TYR A 536 -13.99 10.15 -26.06
C TYR A 536 -14.22 9.77 -27.52
N ASP A 537 -13.94 10.67 -28.46
CA ASP A 537 -14.08 10.40 -29.91
C ASP A 537 -13.14 9.32 -30.41
N LEU A 538 -11.99 9.17 -29.77
CA LEU A 538 -11.04 8.11 -30.04
C LEU A 538 -11.36 6.81 -29.27
N GLY A 539 -12.45 6.76 -28.49
CA GLY A 539 -12.82 5.60 -27.67
C GLY A 539 -11.86 5.34 -26.49
N ILE A 540 -11.17 6.38 -26.02
CA ILE A 540 -10.25 6.33 -24.88
C ILE A 540 -11.00 6.89 -23.66
N HIS A 541 -11.20 6.05 -22.65
CA HIS A 541 -11.97 6.42 -21.46
C HIS A 541 -11.12 6.23 -20.20
N HIS A 542 -10.91 7.29 -19.43
CA HIS A 542 -10.15 7.23 -18.17
C HIS A 542 -10.97 6.60 -17.04
N ARG A 543 -12.26 6.95 -16.91
CA ARG A 543 -13.22 6.44 -15.90
C ARG A 543 -12.92 6.70 -14.42
N ASP A 544 -11.87 7.45 -14.08
CA ASP A 544 -11.54 7.84 -12.69
C ASP A 544 -10.83 9.20 -12.66
N LEU A 545 -11.58 10.27 -12.94
CA LEU A 545 -11.11 11.65 -12.90
C LEU A 545 -11.07 12.18 -11.47
N SER A 546 -10.22 11.59 -10.62
CA SER A 546 -10.03 11.99 -9.22
C SER A 546 -8.94 13.05 -9.06
N PRO A 547 -8.90 13.80 -7.93
CA PRO A 547 -7.80 14.75 -7.66
C PRO A 547 -6.40 14.10 -7.65
N GLY A 548 -6.32 12.80 -7.36
CA GLY A 548 -5.07 12.04 -7.43
C GLY A 548 -4.60 11.69 -8.84
N ASN A 549 -5.50 11.74 -9.83
CA ASN A 549 -5.25 11.30 -11.20
C ASN A 549 -5.14 12.46 -12.20
N ILE A 550 -5.55 13.67 -11.78
CA ILE A 550 -5.40 14.91 -12.53
C ILE A 550 -4.30 15.74 -11.87
N LEU A 551 -3.10 15.64 -12.44
CA LEU A 551 -1.92 16.34 -11.96
C LEU A 551 -1.60 17.55 -12.87
N HIS A 552 -0.68 18.38 -12.41
CA HIS A 552 -0.17 19.49 -13.20
C HIS A 552 1.31 19.81 -12.97
N HIS A 553 1.90 20.47 -13.95
CA HIS A 553 3.17 21.18 -13.83
C HIS A 553 2.99 22.60 -14.38
N ARG A 554 2.97 23.63 -13.50
CA ARG A 554 2.78 25.05 -13.88
C ARG A 554 1.56 25.27 -14.77
N GLY A 555 0.43 24.70 -14.36
CA GLY A 555 -0.83 24.76 -15.11
C GLY A 555 -0.94 23.82 -16.32
N GLN A 556 0.11 23.11 -16.73
CA GLN A 556 0.00 22.07 -17.77
C GLN A 556 -0.60 20.79 -17.18
N LEU A 557 -1.72 20.33 -17.73
CA LEU A 557 -2.44 19.12 -17.35
C LEU A 557 -1.62 17.86 -17.62
N VAL A 558 -1.62 16.93 -16.66
CA VAL A 558 -1.14 15.56 -16.82
C VAL A 558 -2.14 14.56 -16.23
N LEU A 559 -2.70 13.68 -17.06
CA LEU A 559 -3.57 12.58 -16.66
C LEU A 559 -2.74 11.31 -16.39
N VAL A 560 -2.91 10.78 -15.18
CA VAL A 560 -2.19 9.60 -14.68
C VAL A 560 -3.16 8.56 -14.12
N ASP A 561 -2.66 7.35 -13.87
CA ASP A 561 -3.47 6.26 -13.29
C ASP A 561 -4.54 5.72 -14.23
N TRP A 562 -4.06 5.10 -15.32
CA TRP A 562 -4.88 4.48 -16.36
C TRP A 562 -5.39 3.09 -15.99
N ASP A 563 -5.34 2.78 -14.70
CA ASP A 563 -5.69 1.53 -14.07
C ASP A 563 -7.17 1.16 -14.15
N THR A 564 -8.02 2.18 -14.19
CA THR A 564 -9.45 2.07 -14.49
C THR A 564 -9.73 2.41 -15.95
N GLY A 565 -8.71 2.78 -16.73
CA GLY A 565 -8.85 3.15 -18.14
C GLY A 565 -9.30 1.98 -19.02
N ILE A 566 -9.86 2.33 -20.18
CA ILE A 566 -10.20 1.39 -21.26
C ILE A 566 -10.08 2.10 -22.61
N VAL A 567 -9.58 1.36 -23.60
CA VAL A 567 -9.59 1.79 -25.01
C VAL A 567 -10.51 0.85 -25.76
N ALA A 568 -11.65 1.37 -26.21
CA ALA A 568 -12.64 0.64 -26.99
C ALA A 568 -12.73 1.22 -28.41
N PRO A 569 -13.24 0.46 -29.39
CA PRO A 569 -13.68 1.02 -30.66
C PRO A 569 -14.59 2.26 -30.46
N PRO A 570 -14.45 3.32 -31.26
CA PRO A 570 -15.27 4.52 -31.10
C PRO A 570 -16.77 4.20 -31.19
N GLY A 571 -17.55 4.67 -30.22
CA GLY A 571 -18.99 4.43 -30.14
C GLY A 571 -19.40 3.09 -29.51
N GLU A 572 -18.46 2.22 -29.14
CA GLU A 572 -18.78 0.98 -28.41
C GLU A 572 -19.17 1.30 -26.95
N PRO A 573 -20.27 0.72 -26.42
CA PRO A 573 -20.67 0.95 -25.04
C PRO A 573 -19.66 0.31 -24.06
N VAL A 574 -19.07 1.15 -23.20
CA VAL A 574 -18.19 0.70 -22.12
C VAL A 574 -18.84 0.96 -20.75
N PRO A 575 -18.57 0.14 -19.71
CA PRO A 575 -19.13 0.40 -18.39
C PRO A 575 -18.53 1.65 -17.75
N ILE A 576 -19.36 2.43 -17.03
CA ILE A 576 -19.02 3.70 -16.38
C ILE A 576 -17.90 3.60 -15.35
N GLY A 577 -17.77 2.43 -14.71
CA GLY A 577 -16.72 2.16 -13.73
C GLY A 577 -16.01 0.84 -14.03
N ALA A 578 -14.79 0.70 -13.53
CA ALA A 578 -14.02 -0.52 -13.69
C ALA A 578 -14.45 -1.55 -12.64
N ALA A 579 -14.88 -2.74 -13.06
CA ALA A 579 -15.06 -3.86 -12.14
C ALA A 579 -13.70 -4.25 -11.52
N ASP A 580 -13.68 -4.56 -10.24
CA ASP A 580 -12.48 -5.00 -9.54
C ASP A 580 -12.25 -6.53 -9.62
N GLY A 581 -12.95 -7.23 -10.50
CA GLY A 581 -12.93 -8.70 -10.56
C GLY A 581 -13.70 -9.39 -9.43
N THR A 582 -14.15 -8.69 -8.38
CA THR A 582 -15.13 -9.23 -7.40
C THR A 582 -16.59 -9.00 -7.80
N GLY A 583 -16.82 -8.35 -8.94
CA GLY A 583 -18.14 -7.79 -9.27
C GLY A 583 -18.46 -6.52 -8.47
N SER A 584 -17.47 -5.94 -7.79
CA SER A 584 -17.55 -4.60 -7.20
C SER A 584 -16.97 -3.59 -8.19
N VAL A 585 -17.50 -2.38 -8.18
CA VAL A 585 -17.10 -1.34 -9.14
C VAL A 585 -16.19 -0.36 -8.41
N ARG A 586 -15.03 -0.08 -8.99
CA ARG A 586 -14.05 0.87 -8.46
C ARG A 586 -14.46 2.27 -8.84
N VAL A 587 -14.64 3.11 -7.82
CA VAL A 587 -15.06 4.50 -7.99
C VAL A 587 -14.39 5.37 -6.94
N THR A 588 -14.02 6.58 -7.34
CA THR A 588 -13.62 7.61 -6.38
C THR A 588 -14.84 8.42 -6.00
N LEU A 589 -15.40 8.19 -4.81
CA LEU A 589 -16.64 8.85 -4.36
C LEU A 589 -16.58 10.38 -4.45
N ALA A 590 -15.40 10.97 -4.31
CA ALA A 590 -15.16 12.41 -4.40
C ALA A 590 -15.58 13.02 -5.74
N THR A 591 -15.40 12.30 -6.85
CA THR A 591 -15.64 12.79 -8.21
C THR A 591 -16.51 11.87 -9.04
N THR A 592 -16.97 10.74 -8.50
CA THR A 592 -17.85 9.83 -9.24
C THR A 592 -19.16 10.54 -9.64
N PRO A 593 -19.68 10.30 -10.85
CA PRO A 593 -20.97 10.83 -11.30
C PRO A 593 -22.14 10.32 -10.46
N TYR A 594 -23.22 11.09 -10.42
CA TYR A 594 -24.46 10.75 -9.72
C TYR A 594 -25.03 9.40 -10.14
N GLU A 595 -25.01 9.09 -11.45
CA GLU A 595 -25.54 7.82 -11.97
C GLU A 595 -24.90 6.59 -11.34
N VAL A 596 -23.61 6.67 -11.00
CA VAL A 596 -22.87 5.59 -10.34
C VAL A 596 -23.32 5.45 -8.89
N ILE A 597 -23.55 6.56 -8.20
CA ILE A 597 -24.05 6.57 -6.81
C ILE A 597 -25.47 6.01 -6.77
N ALA A 598 -26.34 6.45 -7.69
CA ALA A 598 -27.69 5.93 -7.84
C ALA A 598 -27.68 4.42 -8.11
N TRP A 599 -26.78 3.95 -8.97
CA TRP A 599 -26.58 2.52 -9.19
C TRP A 599 -26.18 1.78 -7.90
N PHE A 600 -25.26 2.30 -7.08
CA PHE A 600 -24.92 1.65 -5.80
C PHE A 600 -26.13 1.55 -4.86
N LEU A 601 -26.98 2.57 -4.81
CA LEU A 601 -28.20 2.57 -3.99
C LEU A 601 -29.27 1.61 -4.53
N MET A 602 -29.27 1.35 -5.85
CA MET A 602 -30.27 0.52 -6.55
C MET A 602 -29.70 -0.81 -7.06
N LYS A 603 -28.49 -1.20 -6.65
CA LYS A 603 -27.72 -2.34 -7.19
C LYS A 603 -28.48 -3.68 -7.28
N PRO A 604 -29.48 -4.01 -6.42
CA PRO A 604 -30.27 -5.23 -6.61
C PRO A 604 -31.18 -5.21 -7.84
N TRP A 605 -31.39 -4.05 -8.48
CA TRP A 605 -32.48 -3.81 -9.42
C TRP A 605 -32.04 -3.28 -10.79
N ILE A 606 -30.78 -2.84 -10.97
CA ILE A 606 -30.34 -2.13 -12.18
C ILE A 606 -28.93 -2.56 -12.62
N GLU A 607 -28.72 -2.71 -13.92
CA GLU A 607 -27.41 -2.97 -14.53
C GLU A 607 -26.44 -1.78 -14.38
N LEU A 608 -25.14 -2.06 -14.45
CA LEU A 608 -24.12 -1.02 -14.37
C LEU A 608 -24.24 -0.08 -15.58
N PRO A 609 -24.34 1.25 -15.38
CA PRO A 609 -24.47 2.20 -16.47
C PRO A 609 -23.33 2.17 -17.49
N THR A 610 -23.67 2.54 -18.73
CA THR A 610 -22.69 2.83 -19.77
C THR A 610 -22.02 4.18 -19.51
N HIS A 611 -20.72 4.27 -19.80
CA HIS A 611 -19.95 5.49 -19.80
C HIS A 611 -20.32 6.37 -20.99
N ILE A 612 -20.55 7.66 -20.74
CA ILE A 612 -20.80 8.70 -21.74
C ILE A 612 -19.99 9.94 -21.38
N LEU A 613 -19.68 10.80 -22.37
CA LEU A 613 -18.91 12.05 -22.15
C LEU A 613 -19.49 12.97 -21.07
N ALA A 614 -20.82 12.96 -20.89
CA ALA A 614 -21.50 13.71 -19.82
C ALA A 614 -21.01 13.33 -18.41
N ASN A 615 -20.63 12.06 -18.21
CA ASN A 615 -20.07 11.57 -16.96
C ASN A 615 -18.70 12.20 -16.69
N ASP A 616 -17.85 12.32 -17.72
CA ASP A 616 -16.54 12.95 -17.58
C ASP A 616 -16.66 14.45 -17.27
N LEU A 617 -17.63 15.15 -17.90
CA LEU A 617 -17.94 16.53 -17.57
C LEU A 617 -18.41 16.70 -16.11
N GLU A 618 -19.27 15.81 -15.63
CA GLU A 618 -19.73 15.81 -14.24
C GLU A 618 -18.56 15.57 -13.27
N SER A 619 -17.73 14.55 -13.51
CA SER A 619 -16.55 14.27 -12.71
C SER A 619 -15.53 15.40 -12.72
N ALA A 620 -15.26 15.99 -13.88
CA ALA A 620 -14.38 17.15 -14.02
C ALA A 620 -14.92 18.35 -13.23
N THR A 621 -16.24 18.59 -13.26
CA THR A 621 -16.88 19.66 -12.48
C THR A 621 -16.68 19.43 -10.98
N TYR A 622 -16.85 18.19 -10.50
CA TYR A 622 -16.60 17.86 -9.10
C TYR A 622 -15.14 18.03 -8.70
N TRP A 623 -14.22 17.58 -9.55
CA TRP A 623 -12.79 17.81 -9.36
C TRP A 623 -12.48 19.31 -9.21
N PHE A 624 -13.00 20.15 -10.13
CA PHE A 624 -12.76 21.59 -10.12
C PHE A 624 -13.27 22.24 -8.83
N LEU A 625 -14.44 21.85 -8.36
CA LEU A 625 -14.99 22.34 -7.09
C LEU A 625 -14.12 21.91 -5.90
N THR A 626 -13.62 20.68 -5.87
CA THR A 626 -12.70 20.18 -4.83
C THR A 626 -11.38 20.97 -4.81
N VAL A 627 -10.82 21.26 -5.98
CA VAL A 627 -9.60 22.06 -6.11
C VAL A 627 -9.85 23.52 -5.70
N LEU A 628 -10.93 24.14 -6.15
CA LEU A 628 -11.29 25.50 -5.72
C LEU A 628 -11.43 25.60 -4.21
N ARG A 629 -12.05 24.60 -3.59
CA ARG A 629 -12.13 24.48 -2.13
C ARG A 629 -10.74 24.50 -1.50
N SER A 630 -9.80 23.70 -1.98
CA SER A 630 -8.47 23.56 -1.37
C SER A 630 -7.69 24.89 -1.36
N PHE A 631 -7.82 25.70 -2.42
CA PHE A 631 -7.23 27.06 -2.49
C PHE A 631 -7.87 28.08 -1.55
N ARG A 632 -9.09 27.83 -1.07
CA ARG A 632 -9.88 28.81 -0.31
C ARG A 632 -10.11 28.42 1.16
N VAL A 633 -9.60 27.25 1.61
CA VAL A 633 -9.83 26.67 2.95
C VAL A 633 -9.62 27.65 4.11
N GLN A 634 -8.64 28.56 4.05
CA GLN A 634 -8.39 29.52 5.15
C GLN A 634 -9.28 30.77 5.11
N SER A 635 -9.76 31.17 3.93
CA SER A 635 -10.81 32.18 3.81
C SER A 635 -12.19 31.66 4.25
N TRP A 636 -12.28 30.35 4.49
CA TRP A 636 -13.48 29.63 4.86
C TRP A 636 -13.62 29.38 6.38
N GLU A 637 -13.13 30.27 7.26
CA GLU A 637 -13.76 30.40 8.59
C GLU A 637 -15.17 31.06 8.50
N THR A 638 -15.57 31.45 7.28
CA THR A 638 -16.76 32.22 6.93
C THR A 638 -17.95 31.35 6.48
N ALA A 639 -19.07 32.00 6.15
CA ALA A 639 -20.32 31.39 5.68
C ALA A 639 -20.16 30.42 4.50
N ALA A 640 -19.10 30.54 3.69
CA ALA A 640 -18.81 29.63 2.57
C ALA A 640 -18.49 28.20 3.02
N CYS A 641 -17.75 28.02 4.10
CA CYS A 641 -17.49 26.69 4.67
C CYS A 641 -18.77 26.04 5.18
N ARG A 642 -19.61 26.82 5.87
CA ARG A 642 -20.92 26.34 6.35
C ARG A 642 -21.83 25.98 5.19
N ALA A 643 -21.83 26.77 4.12
CA ALA A 643 -22.61 26.48 2.92
C ALA A 643 -22.09 25.22 2.19
N TRP A 644 -20.77 25.04 2.09
CA TRP A 644 -20.16 23.82 1.55
C TRP A 644 -20.46 22.59 2.41
N ALA A 645 -20.28 22.69 3.72
CA ALA A 645 -20.57 21.61 4.67
C ALA A 645 -22.07 21.25 4.65
N ALA A 646 -22.96 22.24 4.47
CA ALA A 646 -24.39 22.02 4.31
C ALA A 646 -24.74 21.27 3.01
N LEU A 647 -23.97 21.46 1.93
CA LEU A 647 -24.06 20.62 0.73
C LEU A 647 -23.53 19.20 0.97
N LYS A 648 -22.83 18.94 2.07
CA LYS A 648 -22.21 17.66 2.41
C LYS A 648 -21.24 17.12 1.36
N LEU A 649 -20.73 17.93 0.43
CA LEU A 649 -19.80 17.44 -0.60
C LEU A 649 -18.42 17.05 0.00
N PRO A 650 -17.73 16.04 -0.57
CA PRO A 650 -16.37 15.64 -0.17
C PRO A 650 -15.38 16.83 -0.08
N PRO A 651 -14.35 16.76 0.79
CA PRO A 651 -13.90 15.61 1.59
C PRO A 651 -14.49 15.58 3.00
N HIS A 652 -15.76 15.96 3.20
CA HIS A 652 -16.43 15.67 4.48
C HIS A 652 -16.41 14.15 4.72
N PRO A 653 -16.00 13.63 5.91
CA PRO A 653 -16.14 12.22 6.23
C PRO A 653 -17.60 11.82 6.10
N GLN A 654 -17.93 11.16 5.00
CA GLN A 654 -19.30 10.73 4.73
C GLN A 654 -19.46 9.26 5.12
N PRO A 655 -20.36 8.95 6.05
CA PRO A 655 -20.62 7.56 6.43
C PRO A 655 -21.67 6.85 5.54
N CYS A 656 -22.39 7.55 4.64
CA CYS A 656 -23.49 6.94 3.85
C CYS A 656 -23.65 7.51 2.43
N LEU A 657 -23.84 6.61 1.45
CA LEU A 657 -24.04 6.91 0.01
C LEU A 657 -25.32 7.72 -0.27
N GLU A 658 -26.38 7.57 0.54
CA GLU A 658 -27.64 8.30 0.37
C GLU A 658 -27.43 9.81 0.53
N PHE A 659 -26.64 10.22 1.53
CA PHE A 659 -26.32 11.62 1.72
C PHE A 659 -25.49 12.19 0.56
N LEU A 660 -24.60 11.38 -0.03
CA LEU A 660 -23.84 11.78 -1.21
C LEU A 660 -24.74 11.99 -2.42
N ALA A 661 -25.70 11.09 -2.64
CA ALA A 661 -26.65 11.19 -3.74
C ALA A 661 -27.46 12.49 -3.65
N CYS A 662 -28.02 12.79 -2.49
CA CYS A 662 -28.75 14.05 -2.26
C CYS A 662 -27.83 15.27 -2.42
N ALA A 663 -26.60 15.20 -1.90
CA ALA A 663 -25.61 16.27 -2.05
C ALA A 663 -25.28 16.57 -3.53
N ARG A 664 -25.19 15.54 -4.38
CA ARG A 664 -25.01 15.73 -5.82
C ARG A 664 -26.19 16.46 -6.43
N LEU A 665 -27.42 16.02 -6.14
CA LEU A 665 -28.63 16.66 -6.66
C LEU A 665 -28.75 18.12 -6.21
N ASP A 666 -28.54 18.40 -4.92
CA ASP A 666 -28.62 19.74 -4.33
C ASP A 666 -27.62 20.75 -4.94
N LEU A 667 -26.54 20.28 -5.58
CA LEU A 667 -25.57 21.15 -6.24
C LEU A 667 -26.08 21.67 -7.60
N TRP A 668 -26.90 20.90 -8.31
CA TRP A 668 -27.27 21.18 -9.69
C TRP A 668 -28.55 22.03 -9.81
N GLY A 669 -28.52 23.07 -10.64
CA GLY A 669 -29.58 24.07 -10.72
C GLY A 669 -30.90 23.62 -11.33
N ASN A 670 -30.92 22.47 -12.00
CA ASN A 670 -32.10 21.86 -12.64
C ASN A 670 -32.54 20.55 -11.97
N ALA A 671 -31.95 20.18 -10.82
CA ALA A 671 -32.45 19.05 -10.06
C ALA A 671 -33.79 19.41 -9.41
N ASP A 672 -34.73 18.46 -9.36
CA ASP A 672 -36.04 18.62 -8.72
C ASP A 672 -35.92 18.50 -7.18
N THR A 673 -35.09 19.35 -6.57
CA THR A 673 -34.79 19.36 -5.12
C THR A 673 -34.82 20.78 -4.55
N ASP A 674 -34.75 20.91 -3.22
CA ASP A 674 -34.69 22.19 -2.53
C ASP A 674 -33.37 22.93 -2.84
N LEU A 675 -33.46 23.93 -3.73
CA LEU A 675 -32.34 24.74 -4.19
C LEU A 675 -31.76 25.69 -3.12
N SER A 676 -32.33 25.74 -1.91
CA SER A 676 -31.87 26.63 -0.84
C SER A 676 -30.39 26.44 -0.51
N ARG A 677 -29.90 25.18 -0.49
CA ARG A 677 -28.49 24.86 -0.24
C ARG A 677 -27.58 25.34 -1.38
N ARG A 678 -28.00 25.13 -2.63
CA ARG A 678 -27.31 25.62 -3.83
C ARG A 678 -27.18 27.14 -3.81
N ILE A 679 -28.28 27.84 -3.54
CA ILE A 679 -28.34 29.31 -3.53
C ILE A 679 -27.42 29.85 -2.45
N ALA A 680 -27.45 29.28 -1.24
CA ALA A 680 -26.55 29.66 -0.16
C ALA A 680 -25.08 29.43 -0.52
N PHE A 681 -24.75 28.30 -1.15
CA PHE A 681 -23.41 27.99 -1.63
C PHE A 681 -22.93 29.00 -2.69
N LEU A 682 -23.70 29.21 -3.75
CA LEU A 682 -23.33 30.16 -4.81
C LEU A 682 -23.21 31.58 -4.31
N LYS A 683 -24.09 32.01 -3.39
CA LYS A 683 -23.98 33.31 -2.75
C LYS A 683 -22.64 33.43 -2.02
N ALA A 684 -22.29 32.41 -1.23
CA ALA A 684 -21.04 32.43 -0.48
C ALA A 684 -19.79 32.40 -1.38
N VAL A 685 -19.81 31.68 -2.51
CA VAL A 685 -18.71 31.72 -3.49
C VAL A 685 -18.62 33.09 -4.17
N ARG A 686 -19.76 33.71 -4.54
CA ARG A 686 -19.79 35.06 -5.13
C ARG A 686 -19.30 36.14 -4.17
N ASP A 687 -19.62 36.00 -2.88
CA ASP A 687 -19.15 36.90 -1.82
C ASP A 687 -17.63 36.82 -1.66
N LEU A 688 -17.01 35.66 -1.95
CA LEU A 688 -15.54 35.49 -1.96
C LEU A 688 -14.92 36.01 -3.25
N CYS A 689 -15.44 35.58 -4.40
CA CYS A 689 -14.99 35.99 -5.72
C CYS A 689 -16.18 35.98 -6.69
N PRO A 690 -16.67 37.16 -7.13
CA PRO A 690 -17.81 37.23 -8.04
C PRO A 690 -17.60 36.48 -9.36
N ALA A 691 -16.38 36.50 -9.90
CA ALA A 691 -16.04 35.79 -11.14
C ALA A 691 -16.10 34.27 -10.96
N GLU A 692 -15.47 33.72 -9.91
CA GLU A 692 -15.57 32.30 -9.55
C GLU A 692 -17.02 31.88 -9.34
N GLY A 693 -17.81 32.70 -8.63
CA GLY A 693 -19.22 32.41 -8.39
C GLY A 693 -20.08 32.40 -9.66
N GLN A 694 -19.70 33.14 -10.71
CA GLN A 694 -20.33 33.04 -12.03
C GLN A 694 -19.90 31.77 -12.76
N VAL A 695 -18.61 31.42 -12.70
CA VAL A 695 -18.07 30.18 -13.30
C VAL A 695 -18.71 28.94 -12.66
N VAL A 696 -18.75 28.87 -11.34
CA VAL A 696 -19.35 27.77 -10.58
C VAL A 696 -20.86 27.67 -10.85
N ASP A 697 -21.59 28.78 -10.89
CA ASP A 697 -23.01 28.77 -11.25
C ASP A 697 -23.23 28.25 -12.66
N MET A 698 -22.39 28.65 -13.63
CA MET A 698 -22.46 28.16 -15.00
C MET A 698 -22.22 26.66 -15.09
N PHE A 699 -21.14 26.15 -14.47
CA PHE A 699 -20.81 24.73 -14.52
C PHE A 699 -21.84 23.85 -13.82
N THR A 700 -22.41 24.32 -12.71
CA THR A 700 -23.41 23.59 -11.91
C THR A 700 -24.86 23.90 -12.30
N ARG A 701 -25.10 24.58 -13.42
CA ARG A 701 -26.46 25.03 -13.79
C ARG A 701 -27.38 23.87 -14.19
N ILE A 702 -26.85 22.93 -14.96
CA ILE A 702 -27.63 21.82 -15.55
C ILE A 702 -26.89 20.51 -15.32
N LEU A 703 -27.46 19.62 -14.53
CA LEU A 703 -26.98 18.26 -14.35
C LEU A 703 -27.00 17.53 -15.71
N PRO A 704 -25.89 16.90 -16.13
CA PRO A 704 -25.79 16.24 -17.43
C PRO A 704 -26.40 14.82 -17.44
N LEU A 705 -27.63 14.64 -16.93
CA LEU A 705 -28.38 13.36 -16.92
C LEU A 705 -29.10 13.13 -18.26
N TRP A 706 -28.40 12.67 -19.30
CA TRP A 706 -28.88 12.79 -20.69
C TRP A 706 -29.02 11.45 -21.45
N ARG A 707 -29.26 10.32 -20.78
CA ARG A 707 -29.32 9.00 -21.47
C ARG A 707 -30.38 8.90 -22.57
N ASP A 708 -31.52 9.57 -22.39
CA ASP A 708 -32.66 9.45 -23.31
C ASP A 708 -32.68 10.55 -24.39
N ILE A 709 -31.64 11.39 -24.47
CA ILE A 709 -31.56 12.50 -25.43
C ILE A 709 -30.79 12.04 -26.68
N PRO A 710 -31.42 12.04 -27.87
CA PRO A 710 -30.70 11.83 -29.13
C PRO A 710 -29.54 12.83 -29.27
N ASN A 711 -28.37 12.37 -29.71
CA ASN A 711 -27.16 13.20 -29.88
C ASN A 711 -26.59 13.80 -28.57
N VAL A 712 -26.83 13.15 -27.42
CA VAL A 712 -26.28 13.51 -26.11
C VAL A 712 -24.79 13.88 -26.14
N HIS A 713 -23.98 13.12 -26.88
CA HIS A 713 -22.53 13.35 -26.98
C HIS A 713 -22.21 14.69 -27.66
N GLN A 714 -22.87 14.99 -28.78
CA GLN A 714 -22.64 16.24 -29.51
C GLN A 714 -23.06 17.46 -28.66
N LEU A 715 -24.22 17.38 -28.01
CA LEU A 715 -24.68 18.43 -27.10
C LEU A 715 -23.72 18.63 -25.92
N THR A 716 -23.12 17.56 -25.42
CA THR A 716 -22.12 17.63 -24.33
C THR A 716 -20.86 18.35 -24.81
N LYS A 717 -20.37 18.05 -26.02
CA LYS A 717 -19.21 18.76 -26.60
C LYS A 717 -19.46 20.25 -26.78
N GLU A 718 -20.60 20.62 -27.37
CA GLU A 718 -20.99 22.02 -27.55
C GLU A 718 -21.10 22.75 -26.22
N ARG A 719 -21.64 22.07 -25.22
CA ARG A 719 -21.72 22.59 -23.86
C ARG A 719 -20.34 22.78 -23.24
N MET A 720 -19.44 21.81 -23.32
CA MET A 720 -18.06 21.92 -22.83
C MET A 720 -17.34 23.08 -23.50
N ALA A 721 -17.44 23.23 -24.83
CA ALA A 721 -16.84 24.33 -25.57
C ALA A 721 -17.42 25.69 -25.16
N THR A 722 -18.75 25.79 -24.98
CA THR A 722 -19.42 27.02 -24.52
C THR A 722 -18.99 27.40 -23.10
N MET A 723 -18.93 26.39 -22.22
CA MET A 723 -18.47 26.51 -20.83
C MET A 723 -17.03 26.98 -20.77
N GLN A 724 -16.17 26.41 -21.58
CA GLN A 724 -14.78 26.78 -21.70
C GLN A 724 -14.61 28.22 -22.18
N GLY A 725 -15.26 28.60 -23.29
CA GLY A 725 -15.20 29.96 -23.83
C GLY A 725 -15.67 31.02 -22.82
N LYS A 726 -16.83 30.79 -22.19
CA LYS A 726 -17.36 31.71 -21.17
C LYS A 726 -16.50 31.76 -19.92
N MET A 727 -15.90 30.64 -19.49
CA MET A 727 -14.95 30.66 -18.38
C MET A 727 -13.76 31.54 -18.71
N ARG A 728 -13.18 31.40 -19.92
CA ARG A 728 -12.09 32.26 -20.39
C ARG A 728 -12.49 33.73 -20.44
N ASP A 729 -13.74 34.04 -20.79
CA ASP A 729 -14.26 35.41 -20.80
C ASP A 729 -14.50 35.98 -19.38
N ILE A 730 -15.09 35.19 -18.47
CA ILE A 730 -15.39 35.59 -17.08
C ILE A 730 -14.09 35.74 -16.28
N LEU A 731 -13.17 34.81 -16.48
CA LEU A 731 -11.85 34.78 -15.86
C LEU A 731 -10.81 35.52 -16.71
N ALA A 732 -11.22 36.20 -17.79
CA ALA A 732 -10.33 36.94 -18.66
C ALA A 732 -9.42 37.80 -17.80
N LEU A 733 -8.17 37.35 -17.76
CA LEU A 733 -7.03 37.82 -17.01
C LEU A 733 -7.18 39.30 -16.65
N GLN A 734 -7.38 39.58 -15.35
CA GLN A 734 -7.20 40.94 -14.84
C GLN A 734 -5.85 41.49 -15.34
N PRO A 735 -5.77 42.78 -15.70
CA PRO A 735 -4.52 43.35 -16.22
C PRO A 735 -3.37 43.03 -15.27
N ARG A 736 -2.26 42.54 -15.83
CA ARG A 736 -0.98 42.38 -15.10
C ARG A 736 -0.70 43.69 -14.38
N SER A 737 -0.87 43.72 -13.07
CA SER A 737 -0.23 44.72 -12.23
C SER A 737 1.21 44.28 -12.08
N ASP A 738 2.11 45.03 -12.75
CA ASP A 738 3.56 44.95 -12.59
C ASP A 738 4.00 45.05 -11.12
#